data_AF-A0A1I3N2I7-F1
#
_entry.id   AF-A0A1I3N2I7-F1
#
_cell.length_a   1.000
_cell.length_b   1.000
_cell.length_c   1.000
_cell.angle_alpha   90.00
_cell.angle_beta   90.00
_cell.angle_gamma   90.00
#
_symmetry.space_group_name_H-M   'P 1'
#
loop_
_entity.id
_entity.type
_entity.pdbx_description
1 polymer ?
#
loop_
_entity_poly.entity_id
_entity_poly.type
_entity_poly.pdbx_seq_one_letter_code
_entity_poly.pdbx_strand_id
1 'polypeptide(L)'
;MALIVGTEGPDVLSGQNGDRVDGEGGDDRLTGGGNVYLEGGDGDDVLNGVGGDRLEGGAGDDVLSITGGFANKGDVYLDGGLGHDRIVIDSGGAVTLKAYSGDRITVSDYGLLLADTGFGSYTTIVYANYARFSLGAGLDVVEVKAASHGTTQDAPSLVLAHFTAGDRGDVVDLAGYLEGTLTNWNGVDNPFATQHLRLVQAGSTLRLEMDVNGGGNQWTLLAEFPDLNIGTLTAHNLAGYDPAGGAVVAFAIDGAMDNDPLMGGASNDLIYGGVKADLLRGRDGDDSLWGGRGDDHQLGGAGNDRLEGGAGDDLIEGGWGIDTVVFVGPATDHVLTFGNGVVTVQSETDGRDTLRGVEFLSFSDGLMAVPTANWTLSGGDGADLLVGGDDGDLISGGAGNDILVGGLGDDRIVGGAGQDIFRGSRAELAGDVISDFALGDVINVSDADLSSFTFTRSDATVSLGGGSSLTLAGNPQGRLIASADGQGGVNLSLATRLPTMNFVADFNGDDINDLAWREVGGAFSTWALAAQPGQLSVTQNVFTTAIDPSWRLATAADFDGDGKDDLMWRREGGTFALWRSTGNDFVMNVVVDGTVSPDWSLAAAGDFNGDGKADLIWRHSGGFFTEWQSTGTSFEKNVYADAGVDVAWSLSATGDFNGDGKDDLIWREDGGTFTVWMSTGSGFQMNAVVDGSVGPDWSLALAGDFDGDGKDDLIWRHSDGGFSEWRSTGDGFQKNVHVDFSVGVDWRLESAGDFNGDLRADLLWRHDGGAFSIWQSAGTSFLQNVLVDGTVGANWSLAALGYDFV
;
A
#
# COMPACT_ATOMS: atom_id res chain seq x y z
N MET A 1 -8.87 -65.10 -17.32
CA MET A 1 -10.19 -64.77 -17.87
C MET A 1 -11.27 -65.14 -16.89
N ALA A 2 -11.29 -64.41 -15.78
CA ALA A 2 -12.46 -64.18 -14.96
C ALA A 2 -13.10 -62.84 -15.38
N LEU A 3 -14.41 -62.73 -15.13
CA LEU A 3 -15.13 -61.46 -15.11
C LEU A 3 -15.27 -61.07 -13.64
N ILE A 4 -14.77 -59.90 -13.27
CA ILE A 4 -14.85 -59.30 -11.94
C ILE A 4 -15.77 -58.09 -12.08
N VAL A 5 -16.89 -58.08 -11.38
CA VAL A 5 -17.90 -57.02 -11.45
C VAL A 5 -18.04 -56.39 -10.07
N GLY A 6 -18.01 -55.06 -10.02
CA GLY A 6 -18.25 -54.23 -8.86
C GLY A 6 -19.73 -54.15 -8.48
N THR A 7 -20.03 -53.09 -7.75
CA THR A 7 -21.35 -52.69 -7.27
C THR A 7 -21.66 -51.29 -7.79
N GLU A 8 -22.84 -50.76 -7.48
CA GLU A 8 -23.23 -49.39 -7.84
C GLU A 8 -22.64 -48.33 -6.89
N GLY A 9 -21.52 -48.64 -6.22
CA GLY A 9 -20.85 -47.70 -5.34
C GLY A 9 -19.36 -48.00 -5.25
N PRO A 10 -18.57 -47.12 -4.61
CA PRO A 10 -17.12 -47.11 -4.74
C PRO A 10 -16.45 -48.46 -4.39
N ASP A 11 -15.77 -49.02 -5.38
CA ASP A 11 -15.11 -50.31 -5.35
C ASP A 11 -13.59 -50.21 -5.58
N VAL A 12 -12.88 -51.24 -5.10
CA VAL A 12 -11.44 -51.40 -5.36
C VAL A 12 -11.21 -52.79 -5.93
N LEU A 13 -10.98 -52.84 -7.24
CA LEU A 13 -10.95 -54.08 -8.01
C LEU A 13 -9.58 -54.29 -8.67
N SER A 14 -9.20 -55.56 -8.82
CA SER A 14 -7.92 -55.92 -9.45
C SER A 14 -8.04 -57.16 -10.32
N GLY A 15 -7.55 -57.09 -11.56
CA GLY A 15 -7.52 -58.19 -12.51
C GLY A 15 -6.09 -58.55 -12.96
N GLN A 16 -5.89 -59.76 -13.47
CA GLN A 16 -4.60 -60.15 -14.09
C GLN A 16 -4.79 -61.03 -15.33
N ASN A 17 -3.86 -60.95 -16.29
CA ASN A 17 -3.71 -61.91 -17.39
C ASN A 17 -5.01 -62.28 -18.15
N GLY A 18 -5.57 -61.32 -18.89
CA GLY A 18 -6.76 -61.55 -19.72
C GLY A 18 -8.08 -61.34 -19.00
N ASP A 19 -8.09 -61.03 -17.71
CA ASP A 19 -9.34 -60.75 -16.98
C ASP A 19 -10.06 -59.51 -17.52
N ARG A 20 -11.38 -59.45 -17.28
CA ARG A 20 -12.20 -58.24 -17.43
C ARG A 20 -12.65 -57.80 -16.05
N VAL A 21 -12.45 -56.53 -15.73
CA VAL A 21 -12.84 -55.89 -14.48
C VAL A 21 -13.79 -54.75 -14.85
N ASP A 22 -14.97 -54.75 -14.26
CA ASP A 22 -16.08 -53.85 -14.55
C ASP A 22 -16.50 -53.22 -13.23
N GLY A 23 -16.39 -51.90 -13.12
CA GLY A 23 -16.74 -51.12 -11.93
C GLY A 23 -18.25 -50.96 -11.74
N GLU A 24 -19.00 -50.91 -12.85
CA GLU A 24 -20.42 -50.55 -12.94
C GLU A 24 -20.68 -49.07 -12.62
N GLY A 25 -20.79 -48.66 -11.35
CA GLY A 25 -21.03 -47.24 -11.05
C GLY A 25 -20.56 -46.81 -9.67
N GLY A 26 -20.32 -45.50 -9.50
CA GLY A 26 -19.62 -44.92 -8.35
C GLY A 26 -18.11 -44.79 -8.61
N ASP A 27 -17.42 -44.01 -7.76
CA ASP A 27 -16.00 -43.67 -7.98
C ASP A 27 -15.06 -44.85 -7.64
N ASP A 28 -14.65 -45.59 -8.66
CA ASP A 28 -13.95 -46.86 -8.51
C ASP A 28 -12.43 -46.74 -8.66
N ARG A 29 -11.72 -47.74 -8.10
CA ARG A 29 -10.27 -47.90 -8.30
C ARG A 29 -9.96 -49.27 -8.88
N LEU A 30 -9.64 -49.30 -10.17
CA LEU A 30 -9.37 -50.51 -10.91
C LEU A 30 -7.86 -50.65 -11.18
N THR A 31 -7.34 -51.87 -11.00
CA THR A 31 -5.93 -52.19 -11.28
C THR A 31 -5.79 -53.42 -12.17
N GLY A 32 -4.94 -53.31 -13.20
CA GLY A 32 -4.74 -54.34 -14.22
C GLY A 32 -3.27 -54.69 -14.41
N GLY A 33 -3.03 -55.94 -14.81
CA GLY A 33 -1.71 -56.35 -15.27
C GLY A 33 -1.74 -57.54 -16.22
N GLY A 34 -1.17 -57.37 -17.41
CA GLY A 34 -0.88 -58.47 -18.34
C GLY A 34 -1.97 -58.78 -19.36
N ASN A 35 -2.56 -57.77 -19.98
CA ASN A 35 -3.69 -57.75 -20.94
C ASN A 35 -5.05 -57.87 -20.27
N VAL A 36 -5.30 -57.05 -19.27
CA VAL A 36 -6.59 -56.92 -18.59
C VAL A 36 -7.44 -55.88 -19.30
N TYR A 37 -8.75 -56.07 -19.29
CA TYR A 37 -9.72 -55.04 -19.67
C TYR A 37 -10.32 -54.44 -18.41
N LEU A 38 -10.10 -53.15 -18.19
CA LEU A 38 -10.68 -52.36 -17.10
C LEU A 38 -11.76 -51.45 -17.69
N GLU A 39 -12.97 -51.52 -17.15
CA GLU A 39 -14.10 -50.63 -17.43
C GLU A 39 -14.48 -49.96 -16.11
N GLY A 40 -14.45 -48.63 -16.05
CA GLY A 40 -14.86 -47.84 -14.90
C GLY A 40 -16.39 -47.88 -14.73
N GLY A 41 -17.09 -47.25 -15.67
CA GLY A 41 -18.56 -47.21 -15.66
C GLY A 41 -19.08 -45.78 -15.52
N ASP A 42 -20.11 -45.57 -14.71
CA ASP A 42 -20.59 -44.23 -14.36
C ASP A 42 -19.90 -43.75 -13.04
N GLY A 43 -19.14 -42.67 -13.02
CA GLY A 43 -18.45 -42.16 -11.83
C GLY A 43 -17.09 -41.58 -12.15
N ASP A 44 -16.40 -41.00 -11.16
CA ASP A 44 -15.04 -40.48 -11.36
C ASP A 44 -14.02 -41.57 -11.02
N ASP A 45 -13.63 -42.37 -12.00
CA ASP A 45 -12.88 -43.60 -11.79
C ASP A 45 -11.37 -43.44 -11.90
N VAL A 46 -10.62 -44.34 -11.24
CA VAL A 46 -9.16 -44.40 -11.35
C VAL A 46 -8.72 -45.78 -11.84
N LEU A 47 -8.30 -45.83 -13.10
CA LEU A 47 -7.88 -47.05 -13.79
C LEU A 47 -6.36 -47.08 -13.95
N ASN A 48 -5.70 -48.09 -13.38
CA ASN A 48 -4.24 -48.27 -13.49
C ASN A 48 -3.89 -49.59 -14.19
N GLY A 49 -3.35 -49.50 -15.40
CA GLY A 49 -2.89 -50.64 -16.19
C GLY A 49 -1.36 -50.80 -16.22
N VAL A 50 -0.91 -52.02 -16.53
CA VAL A 50 0.50 -52.34 -16.78
C VAL A 50 0.66 -53.22 -18.03
N GLY A 51 1.37 -52.70 -19.04
CA GLY A 51 1.63 -53.41 -20.30
C GLY A 51 0.48 -53.28 -21.31
N GLY A 52 0.07 -54.39 -21.96
CA GLY A 52 -0.92 -54.40 -23.05
C GLY A 52 -2.39 -54.38 -22.60
N ASP A 53 -2.70 -53.62 -21.56
CA ASP A 53 -4.06 -53.53 -20.97
C ASP A 53 -4.97 -52.61 -21.81
N ARG A 54 -6.28 -52.81 -21.68
CA ARG A 54 -7.34 -51.95 -22.24
C ARG A 54 -8.04 -51.25 -21.08
N LEU A 55 -8.10 -49.92 -21.11
CA LEU A 55 -8.77 -49.11 -20.09
C LEU A 55 -9.86 -48.28 -20.76
N GLU A 56 -11.05 -48.28 -20.17
CA GLU A 56 -12.19 -47.45 -20.56
C GLU A 56 -12.74 -46.83 -19.29
N GLY A 57 -12.72 -45.50 -19.20
CA GLY A 57 -13.24 -44.76 -18.04
C GLY A 57 -14.76 -44.89 -17.99
N GLY A 58 -15.46 -44.26 -18.94
CA GLY A 58 -16.91 -44.40 -19.06
C GLY A 58 -17.59 -43.04 -19.06
N ALA A 59 -18.38 -42.73 -18.04
CA ALA A 59 -18.99 -41.41 -17.87
C ALA A 59 -18.58 -40.83 -16.51
N GLY A 60 -18.03 -39.62 -16.50
CA GLY A 60 -17.43 -39.00 -15.30
C GLY A 60 -16.02 -38.51 -15.62
N ASP A 61 -15.35 -37.88 -14.65
CA ASP A 61 -14.01 -37.34 -14.85
C ASP A 61 -12.95 -38.37 -14.42
N ASP A 62 -12.52 -39.20 -15.37
CA ASP A 62 -11.73 -40.39 -15.09
C ASP A 62 -10.22 -40.14 -15.09
N VAL A 63 -9.49 -40.93 -14.31
CA VAL A 63 -8.01 -40.95 -14.30
C VAL A 63 -7.51 -42.30 -14.81
N LEU A 64 -7.05 -42.33 -16.06
CA LEU A 64 -6.46 -43.51 -16.69
C LEU A 64 -4.94 -43.41 -16.68
N SER A 65 -4.26 -44.42 -16.15
CA SER A 65 -2.80 -44.47 -16.11
C SER A 65 -2.29 -45.81 -16.61
N ILE A 66 -1.30 -45.78 -17.51
CA ILE A 66 -0.60 -46.99 -17.95
C ILE A 66 0.91 -46.85 -17.79
N THR A 67 1.52 -47.86 -17.17
CA THR A 67 2.96 -47.89 -16.85
C THR A 67 3.64 -49.17 -17.35
N GLY A 68 4.93 -49.09 -17.72
CA GLY A 68 5.81 -50.27 -17.86
C GLY A 68 6.35 -50.58 -19.28
N GLY A 69 7.59 -51.11 -19.32
CA GLY A 69 8.37 -51.34 -20.54
C GLY A 69 8.29 -52.75 -21.16
N PHE A 70 8.45 -52.78 -22.49
CA PHE A 70 8.27 -53.88 -23.43
C PHE A 70 8.85 -55.25 -23.05
N ALA A 71 7.96 -56.22 -22.82
CA ALA A 71 8.27 -57.62 -23.10
C ALA A 71 7.01 -58.34 -23.59
N ASN A 72 6.67 -58.13 -24.87
CA ASN A 72 5.63 -58.83 -25.65
C ASN A 72 4.22 -58.76 -25.05
N LYS A 73 3.35 -57.82 -25.45
CA LYS A 73 1.88 -57.91 -25.24
C LYS A 73 1.12 -56.67 -25.76
N GLY A 74 0.28 -56.85 -26.78
CA GLY A 74 -0.95 -56.06 -27.06
C GLY A 74 -0.81 -54.65 -27.64
N ASP A 75 -1.73 -54.27 -28.52
CA ASP A 75 -2.06 -52.87 -28.78
C ASP A 75 -2.74 -52.34 -27.50
N VAL A 76 -2.15 -51.34 -26.85
CA VAL A 76 -2.77 -50.67 -25.69
C VAL A 76 -3.94 -49.84 -26.20
N TYR A 77 -5.08 -49.92 -25.53
CA TYR A 77 -6.27 -49.13 -25.86
C TYR A 77 -6.73 -48.35 -24.64
N LEU A 78 -6.79 -47.04 -24.78
CA LEU A 78 -7.28 -46.10 -23.77
C LEU A 78 -8.47 -45.33 -24.37
N ASP A 79 -9.55 -45.26 -23.61
CA ASP A 79 -10.76 -44.49 -23.92
C ASP A 79 -11.11 -43.76 -22.62
N GLY A 80 -11.02 -42.43 -22.59
CA GLY A 80 -11.46 -41.66 -21.43
C GLY A 80 -12.96 -41.87 -21.22
N GLY A 81 -13.74 -41.33 -22.15
CA GLY A 81 -15.18 -41.51 -22.19
C GLY A 81 -15.88 -40.16 -22.25
N LEU A 82 -17.03 -40.04 -21.60
CA LEU A 82 -17.69 -38.75 -21.45
C LEU A 82 -17.22 -38.10 -20.15
N GLY A 83 -16.56 -36.95 -20.23
CA GLY A 83 -16.08 -36.22 -19.06
C GLY A 83 -14.80 -35.46 -19.38
N HIS A 84 -14.10 -35.00 -18.35
CA HIS A 84 -12.80 -34.35 -18.43
C HIS A 84 -11.71 -35.31 -17.95
N ASP A 85 -11.28 -36.19 -18.85
CA ASP A 85 -10.44 -37.32 -18.43
C ASP A 85 -8.96 -36.94 -18.35
N ARG A 86 -8.28 -37.44 -17.32
CA ARG A 86 -6.82 -37.36 -17.18
C ARG A 86 -6.18 -38.68 -17.58
N ILE A 87 -5.47 -38.67 -18.70
CA ILE A 87 -4.85 -39.86 -19.27
C ILE A 87 -3.32 -39.76 -19.18
N VAL A 88 -2.69 -40.65 -18.43
CA VAL A 88 -1.24 -40.70 -18.21
C VAL A 88 -0.63 -41.93 -18.89
N ILE A 89 0.27 -41.67 -19.83
CA ILE A 89 0.97 -42.68 -20.61
C ILE A 89 2.46 -42.62 -20.27
N ASP A 90 2.88 -43.54 -19.40
CA ASP A 90 4.28 -43.75 -19.02
C ASP A 90 4.74 -45.14 -19.48
N SER A 91 4.63 -45.34 -20.80
CA SER A 91 5.01 -46.58 -21.46
C SER A 91 5.63 -46.30 -22.81
N GLY A 92 6.64 -47.09 -23.18
CA GLY A 92 7.07 -47.17 -24.57
C GLY A 92 6.12 -48.08 -25.35
N GLY A 93 5.67 -47.65 -26.53
CA GLY A 93 4.96 -48.50 -27.50
C GLY A 93 3.91 -47.78 -28.33
N ALA A 94 3.17 -48.55 -29.16
CA ALA A 94 2.00 -48.08 -29.87
C ALA A 94 0.77 -48.12 -28.95
N VAL A 95 0.21 -46.95 -28.67
CA VAL A 95 -1.02 -46.81 -27.88
C VAL A 95 -2.09 -46.27 -28.82
N THR A 96 -3.24 -46.95 -28.86
CA THR A 96 -4.47 -46.41 -29.44
C THR A 96 -5.20 -45.66 -28.35
N LEU A 97 -5.41 -44.37 -28.57
CA LEU A 97 -6.08 -43.50 -27.62
C LEU A 97 -7.30 -42.89 -28.29
N LYS A 98 -8.43 -42.93 -27.61
CA LYS A 98 -9.59 -42.08 -27.88
C LYS A 98 -9.74 -41.07 -26.77
N ALA A 99 -9.62 -39.81 -27.16
CA ALA A 99 -9.87 -38.67 -26.32
C ALA A 99 -11.08 -37.91 -26.84
N TYR A 100 -11.75 -37.22 -25.93
CA TYR A 100 -12.93 -36.40 -26.13
C TYR A 100 -12.65 -34.95 -25.71
N SER A 101 -13.62 -34.07 -25.94
CA SER A 101 -13.47 -32.64 -25.66
C SER A 101 -13.26 -32.37 -24.18
N GLY A 102 -12.16 -31.73 -23.81
CA GLY A 102 -11.78 -31.44 -22.42
C GLY A 102 -10.71 -32.38 -21.84
N ASP A 103 -10.39 -33.49 -22.51
CA ASP A 103 -9.42 -34.45 -22.00
C ASP A 103 -8.00 -33.87 -21.92
N ARG A 104 -7.25 -34.34 -20.90
CA ARG A 104 -5.84 -34.01 -20.70
C ARG A 104 -4.95 -35.24 -20.72
N ILE A 105 -4.11 -35.31 -21.75
CA ILE A 105 -3.22 -36.45 -22.02
C ILE A 105 -1.80 -36.07 -21.64
N THR A 106 -1.09 -36.92 -20.89
CA THR A 106 0.32 -36.75 -20.55
C THR A 106 1.14 -37.94 -21.05
N VAL A 107 2.17 -37.68 -21.85
CA VAL A 107 3.07 -38.70 -22.41
C VAL A 107 4.50 -38.47 -21.92
N SER A 108 5.02 -39.42 -21.13
CA SER A 108 6.28 -39.24 -20.39
C SER A 108 7.49 -40.06 -20.90
N ASP A 109 7.29 -41.15 -21.64
CA ASP A 109 8.35 -42.08 -22.05
C ASP A 109 8.47 -42.25 -23.59
N TYR A 110 9.54 -42.90 -24.06
CA TYR A 110 9.89 -43.10 -25.48
C TYR A 110 8.89 -44.03 -26.21
N GLY A 111 7.76 -43.50 -26.69
CA GLY A 111 6.72 -44.31 -27.31
C GLY A 111 5.94 -43.59 -28.43
N LEU A 112 5.79 -44.28 -29.57
CA LEU A 112 4.92 -43.89 -30.67
C LEU A 112 3.46 -43.90 -30.22
N LEU A 113 2.90 -42.78 -29.78
CA LEU A 113 1.45 -42.67 -29.68
C LEU A 113 0.84 -42.77 -31.10
N LEU A 114 -0.25 -43.51 -31.26
CA LEU A 114 -1.12 -43.50 -32.43
C LEU A 114 -2.51 -43.18 -31.89
N ALA A 115 -2.66 -41.94 -31.40
CA ALA A 115 -3.95 -41.44 -30.99
C ALA A 115 -4.80 -41.27 -32.27
N ASP A 116 -5.87 -42.06 -32.37
CA ASP A 116 -6.98 -41.79 -33.29
C ASP A 116 -7.96 -40.99 -32.44
N THR A 117 -7.62 -39.73 -32.25
CA THR A 117 -8.37 -38.81 -31.40
C THR A 117 -9.75 -38.62 -32.02
N GLY A 118 -10.75 -38.68 -31.16
CA GLY A 118 -12.14 -38.64 -31.56
C GLY A 118 -12.55 -37.25 -32.06
N PHE A 119 -13.82 -36.96 -31.91
CA PHE A 119 -14.38 -35.64 -32.17
C PHE A 119 -14.19 -34.77 -30.91
N GLY A 120 -13.65 -33.56 -31.05
CA GLY A 120 -13.57 -32.58 -29.95
C GLY A 120 -12.16 -32.00 -29.71
N SER A 121 -12.07 -31.02 -28.82
CA SER A 121 -10.86 -30.24 -28.51
C SER A 121 -10.16 -30.78 -27.23
N TYR A 122 -8.87 -31.09 -27.25
CA TYR A 122 -8.16 -31.64 -26.07
C TYR A 122 -6.72 -31.13 -25.91
N THR A 123 -6.12 -31.37 -24.74
CA THR A 123 -4.71 -30.99 -24.44
C THR A 123 -3.81 -32.21 -24.32
N THR A 124 -2.67 -32.20 -25.02
CA THR A 124 -1.62 -33.22 -24.91
C THR A 124 -0.30 -32.63 -24.45
N ILE A 125 0.23 -33.12 -23.33
CA ILE A 125 1.54 -32.74 -22.78
C ILE A 125 2.56 -33.83 -23.10
N VAL A 126 3.65 -33.42 -23.77
CA VAL A 126 4.67 -34.34 -24.27
C VAL A 126 6.02 -34.04 -23.64
N TYR A 127 6.54 -35.00 -22.87
CA TYR A 127 7.92 -34.99 -22.36
C TYR A 127 8.88 -35.86 -23.19
N ALA A 128 8.37 -36.58 -24.20
CA ALA A 128 9.10 -37.59 -24.96
C ALA A 128 9.96 -37.03 -26.11
N ASN A 129 11.07 -37.71 -26.42
CA ASN A 129 11.95 -37.41 -27.57
C ASN A 129 11.40 -37.94 -28.92
N TYR A 130 10.32 -38.70 -28.94
CA TYR A 130 9.69 -39.19 -30.17
C TYR A 130 8.22 -39.45 -29.91
N ALA A 131 7.34 -38.72 -30.60
CA ALA A 131 5.91 -38.95 -30.52
C ALA A 131 5.24 -38.62 -31.85
N ARG A 132 4.18 -39.36 -32.20
CA ARG A 132 3.34 -39.05 -33.35
C ARG A 132 1.91 -38.88 -32.85
N PHE A 133 1.21 -37.94 -33.43
CA PHE A 133 -0.17 -37.63 -33.08
C PHE A 133 -0.94 -37.47 -34.38
N SER A 134 -2.19 -37.91 -34.37
CA SER A 134 -3.20 -37.45 -35.32
C SER A 134 -4.12 -36.58 -34.49
N LEU A 135 -4.25 -35.29 -34.82
CA LEU A 135 -5.00 -34.36 -33.97
C LEU A 135 -6.51 -34.46 -34.17
N GLY A 136 -6.95 -34.74 -35.41
CA GLY A 136 -8.35 -35.05 -35.67
C GLY A 136 -9.14 -33.78 -35.96
N ALA A 137 -10.29 -33.61 -35.32
CA ALA A 137 -11.17 -32.46 -35.51
C ALA A 137 -11.51 -31.84 -34.16
N GLY A 138 -11.30 -30.54 -34.05
CA GLY A 138 -11.38 -29.79 -32.78
C GLY A 138 -10.30 -28.72 -32.79
N LEU A 139 -10.16 -28.00 -31.69
CA LEU A 139 -8.99 -27.18 -31.41
C LEU A 139 -8.10 -27.96 -30.45
N ASP A 140 -6.99 -28.49 -30.96
CA ASP A 140 -6.10 -29.33 -30.16
C ASP A 140 -4.85 -28.58 -29.71
N VAL A 141 -4.51 -28.68 -28.42
CA VAL A 141 -3.29 -28.07 -27.87
C VAL A 141 -2.24 -29.13 -27.59
N VAL A 142 -1.08 -29.03 -28.24
CA VAL A 142 0.09 -29.88 -27.98
C VAL A 142 1.15 -29.08 -27.26
N GLU A 143 1.30 -29.33 -25.95
CA GLU A 143 2.29 -28.71 -25.08
C GLU A 143 3.55 -29.57 -25.02
N VAL A 144 4.67 -29.04 -25.50
CA VAL A 144 5.96 -29.73 -25.51
C VAL A 144 6.78 -29.27 -24.30
N LYS A 145 7.30 -30.21 -23.52
CA LYS A 145 8.15 -29.96 -22.35
C LYS A 145 9.50 -30.67 -22.47
N ALA A 146 10.55 -30.10 -21.88
CA ALA A 146 11.87 -30.72 -21.86
C ALA A 146 11.92 -31.94 -20.92
N ALA A 147 12.46 -33.07 -21.38
CA ALA A 147 12.64 -34.26 -20.56
C ALA A 147 13.67 -34.01 -19.43
N SER A 148 13.33 -34.38 -18.19
CA SER A 148 14.19 -34.20 -17.02
C SER A 148 15.42 -35.14 -16.96
N HIS A 149 15.56 -36.08 -17.90
CA HIS A 149 16.63 -37.08 -17.91
C HIS A 149 17.57 -36.91 -19.11
N GLY A 150 18.82 -36.56 -18.79
CA GLY A 150 19.87 -36.25 -19.75
C GLY A 150 20.40 -37.44 -20.57
N THR A 151 21.13 -37.06 -21.62
CA THR A 151 21.89 -37.88 -22.59
C THR A 151 20.96 -38.69 -23.51
N THR A 152 20.67 -38.28 -24.75
CA THR A 152 21.58 -37.94 -25.86
C THR A 152 20.85 -37.13 -26.94
N GLN A 153 21.44 -36.01 -27.35
CA GLN A 153 21.63 -35.47 -28.72
C GLN A 153 20.67 -35.78 -29.90
N ASP A 154 19.44 -36.24 -29.70
CA ASP A 154 18.44 -36.34 -30.76
C ASP A 154 17.26 -35.44 -30.35
N ALA A 155 17.03 -34.36 -31.10
CA ALA A 155 15.88 -33.48 -30.88
C ALA A 155 14.58 -34.28 -30.98
N PRO A 156 13.50 -33.85 -30.30
CA PRO A 156 12.22 -34.52 -30.40
C PRO A 156 11.81 -34.54 -31.87
N SER A 157 11.53 -35.72 -32.43
CA SER A 157 10.92 -35.79 -33.76
C SER A 157 9.43 -36.02 -33.58
N LEU A 158 8.74 -34.93 -33.23
CA LEU A 158 7.29 -34.87 -33.12
C LEU A 158 6.67 -34.94 -34.53
N VAL A 159 5.61 -35.73 -34.71
CA VAL A 159 4.82 -35.70 -35.96
C VAL A 159 3.37 -35.39 -35.60
N LEU A 160 2.85 -34.26 -36.09
CA LEU A 160 1.47 -33.80 -35.87
C LEU A 160 0.67 -33.91 -37.17
N ALA A 161 0.09 -35.09 -37.39
CA ALA A 161 -0.78 -35.34 -38.54
C ALA A 161 -2.17 -34.73 -38.32
N HIS A 162 -2.81 -34.34 -39.41
CA HIS A 162 -4.13 -33.69 -39.42
C HIS A 162 -4.20 -32.39 -38.60
N PHE A 163 -3.10 -31.66 -38.53
CA PHE A 163 -3.03 -30.35 -37.88
C PHE A 163 -3.90 -29.32 -38.63
N THR A 164 -4.87 -28.74 -37.94
CA THR A 164 -5.73 -27.66 -38.43
C THR A 164 -5.05 -26.32 -38.18
N ALA A 165 -4.83 -25.50 -39.21
CA ALA A 165 -4.17 -24.20 -39.06
C ALA A 165 -5.16 -23.02 -39.14
N GLY A 166 -4.72 -21.85 -38.69
CA GLY A 166 -5.52 -20.63 -38.58
C GLY A 166 -5.82 -20.23 -37.14
N ASP A 167 -6.50 -19.10 -36.95
CA ASP A 167 -6.75 -18.46 -35.64
C ASP A 167 -7.74 -19.21 -34.72
N ARG A 168 -8.23 -20.36 -35.16
CA ARG A 168 -9.09 -21.31 -34.41
C ARG A 168 -8.69 -22.76 -34.69
N GLY A 169 -7.47 -22.94 -35.17
CA GLY A 169 -6.89 -24.25 -35.44
C GLY A 169 -6.08 -24.75 -34.25
N ASP A 170 -5.47 -25.91 -34.41
CA ASP A 170 -4.61 -26.54 -33.41
C ASP A 170 -3.44 -25.62 -33.03
N VAL A 171 -2.96 -25.80 -31.79
CA VAL A 171 -1.87 -25.02 -31.20
C VAL A 171 -0.74 -25.96 -30.81
N VAL A 172 0.49 -25.59 -31.17
CA VAL A 172 1.69 -26.20 -30.62
C VAL A 172 2.34 -25.22 -29.67
N ASP A 173 2.26 -25.52 -28.38
CA ASP A 173 2.92 -24.75 -27.34
C ASP A 173 4.33 -25.29 -27.07
N LEU A 174 5.32 -24.42 -27.29
CA LEU A 174 6.73 -24.75 -27.16
C LEU A 174 7.40 -23.99 -26.02
N ALA A 175 6.73 -23.05 -25.35
CA ALA A 175 7.41 -22.12 -24.46
C ALA A 175 8.21 -22.84 -23.37
N GLY A 176 7.59 -23.83 -22.70
CA GLY A 176 8.27 -24.63 -21.68
C GLY A 176 9.42 -25.49 -22.21
N TYR A 177 9.36 -25.92 -23.48
CA TYR A 177 10.48 -26.61 -24.12
C TYR A 177 11.62 -25.65 -24.46
N LEU A 178 11.30 -24.47 -25.00
CA LEU A 178 12.29 -23.46 -25.40
C LEU A 178 13.02 -22.90 -24.19
N GLU A 179 12.31 -22.56 -23.11
CA GLU A 179 12.91 -22.04 -21.86
C GLU A 179 13.92 -23.03 -21.26
N GLY A 180 13.61 -24.33 -21.27
CA GLY A 180 14.50 -25.37 -20.77
C GLY A 180 15.66 -25.74 -21.69
N THR A 181 15.63 -25.34 -22.98
CA THR A 181 16.53 -25.87 -24.00
C THR A 181 17.39 -24.80 -24.68
N LEU A 182 16.87 -23.61 -24.93
CA LEU A 182 17.57 -22.55 -25.65
C LEU A 182 18.66 -21.89 -24.79
N THR A 183 19.71 -21.42 -25.45
CA THR A 183 20.80 -20.66 -24.83
C THR A 183 20.74 -19.21 -25.30
N ASN A 184 20.95 -18.25 -24.40
CA ASN A 184 20.75 -16.80 -24.65
C ASN A 184 19.29 -16.43 -24.97
N TRP A 185 18.34 -17.22 -24.49
CA TRP A 185 16.92 -16.93 -24.59
C TRP A 185 16.45 -16.03 -23.44
N ASN A 186 15.65 -15.01 -23.73
CA ASN A 186 15.14 -14.07 -22.74
C ASN A 186 13.70 -14.35 -22.31
N GLY A 187 13.03 -15.37 -22.86
CA GLY A 187 11.64 -15.69 -22.57
C GLY A 187 10.61 -14.91 -23.40
N VAL A 188 10.96 -13.71 -23.84
CA VAL A 188 9.98 -12.71 -24.32
C VAL A 188 10.07 -12.41 -25.82
N ASP A 189 11.25 -12.52 -26.43
CA ASP A 189 11.42 -12.20 -27.84
C ASP A 189 10.66 -13.20 -28.74
N ASN A 190 10.49 -12.89 -30.03
CA ASN A 190 10.00 -13.89 -30.98
C ASN A 190 11.15 -14.86 -31.35
N PRO A 191 11.01 -16.18 -31.16
CA PRO A 191 12.06 -17.16 -31.45
C PRO A 191 12.37 -17.30 -32.94
N PHE A 192 11.42 -16.97 -33.82
CA PHE A 192 11.64 -16.89 -35.28
C PHE A 192 12.48 -15.66 -35.68
N ALA A 193 12.32 -14.54 -34.97
CA ALA A 193 13.10 -13.32 -35.20
C ALA A 193 14.55 -13.46 -34.71
N THR A 194 14.74 -14.18 -33.61
CA THR A 194 16.05 -14.41 -32.98
C THR A 194 16.80 -15.62 -33.55
N GLN A 195 16.28 -16.22 -34.63
CA GLN A 195 16.85 -17.39 -35.32
C GLN A 195 16.98 -18.64 -34.42
N HIS A 196 16.22 -18.72 -33.33
CA HIS A 196 16.11 -19.95 -32.54
C HIS A 196 15.14 -20.94 -33.16
N LEU A 197 14.12 -20.47 -33.87
CA LEU A 197 13.18 -21.31 -34.61
C LEU A 197 13.11 -20.91 -36.09
N ARG A 198 12.82 -21.91 -36.94
CA ARG A 198 12.44 -21.68 -38.34
C ARG A 198 11.46 -22.72 -38.83
N LEU A 199 10.68 -22.33 -39.83
CA LEU A 199 9.82 -23.23 -40.59
C LEU A 199 10.42 -23.54 -41.95
N VAL A 200 10.45 -24.82 -42.32
CA VAL A 200 10.97 -25.31 -43.61
C VAL A 200 9.92 -26.19 -44.29
N GLN A 201 9.42 -25.74 -45.45
CA GLN A 201 8.52 -26.57 -46.27
C GLN A 201 9.32 -27.64 -47.02
N ALA A 202 9.05 -28.91 -46.75
CA ALA A 202 9.70 -30.08 -47.35
C ALA A 202 8.68 -30.95 -48.10
N GLY A 203 8.37 -30.59 -49.35
CA GLY A 203 7.29 -31.25 -50.09
C GLY A 203 5.92 -30.87 -49.52
N SER A 204 5.06 -31.85 -49.21
CA SER A 204 3.78 -31.60 -48.54
C SER A 204 3.90 -31.48 -47.01
N THR A 205 5.06 -31.81 -46.44
CA THR A 205 5.29 -31.73 -44.98
C THR A 205 5.93 -30.39 -44.64
N LEU A 206 5.41 -29.73 -43.61
CA LEU A 206 6.05 -28.58 -42.98
C LEU A 206 6.93 -29.06 -41.82
N ARG A 207 8.13 -28.49 -41.67
CA ARG A 207 9.04 -28.79 -40.57
C ARG A 207 9.27 -27.58 -39.71
N LEU A 208 9.16 -27.75 -38.41
CA LEU A 208 9.66 -26.81 -37.42
C LEU A 208 11.04 -27.28 -36.96
N GLU A 209 12.03 -26.41 -37.13
CA GLU A 209 13.42 -26.68 -36.80
C GLU A 209 13.93 -25.64 -35.79
N MET A 210 14.85 -26.06 -34.93
CA MET A 210 15.39 -25.26 -33.84
C MET A 210 16.91 -25.15 -33.94
N ASP A 211 17.44 -23.97 -33.64
CA ASP A 211 18.85 -23.71 -33.35
C ASP A 211 18.98 -23.27 -31.88
N VAL A 212 19.63 -24.10 -31.07
CA VAL A 212 19.74 -23.93 -29.61
C VAL A 212 20.40 -22.61 -29.22
N ASN A 213 21.26 -22.02 -30.06
CA ASN A 213 22.02 -20.81 -29.72
C ASN A 213 21.58 -19.55 -30.48
N GLY A 214 20.55 -19.63 -31.32
CA GLY A 214 20.05 -18.49 -32.10
C GLY A 214 21.05 -17.97 -33.16
N GLY A 215 22.06 -18.75 -33.50
CA GLY A 215 23.11 -18.39 -34.45
C GLY A 215 22.80 -18.72 -35.90
N GLY A 216 21.65 -19.36 -36.15
CA GLY A 216 21.13 -19.72 -37.47
C GLY A 216 21.98 -20.71 -38.27
N ASN A 217 22.82 -21.50 -37.59
CA ASN A 217 23.87 -22.32 -38.19
C ASN A 217 23.80 -23.81 -37.85
N GLN A 218 23.01 -24.21 -36.84
CA GLN A 218 22.87 -25.60 -36.39
C GLN A 218 21.40 -25.94 -36.12
N TRP A 219 20.68 -26.26 -37.20
CA TRP A 219 19.26 -26.57 -37.16
C TRP A 219 19.00 -28.05 -36.89
N THR A 220 18.12 -28.32 -35.92
CA THR A 220 17.66 -29.66 -35.57
C THR A 220 16.14 -29.72 -35.69
N LEU A 221 15.61 -30.84 -36.20
CA LEU A 221 14.17 -31.03 -36.36
C LEU A 221 13.47 -31.13 -35.00
N LEU A 222 12.40 -30.35 -34.80
CA LEU A 222 11.58 -30.34 -33.59
C LEU A 222 10.19 -30.96 -33.83
N ALA A 223 9.55 -30.61 -34.95
CA ALA A 223 8.26 -31.16 -35.31
C ALA A 223 8.07 -31.22 -36.83
N GLU A 224 7.32 -32.23 -37.28
CA GLU A 224 6.81 -32.35 -38.64
C GLU A 224 5.29 -32.26 -38.64
N PHE A 225 4.74 -31.49 -39.58
CA PHE A 225 3.31 -31.35 -39.82
C PHE A 225 3.02 -31.86 -41.24
N PRO A 226 2.64 -33.14 -41.39
CA PRO A 226 2.25 -33.70 -42.69
C PRO A 226 1.09 -32.93 -43.31
N ASP A 227 1.16 -32.70 -44.62
CA ASP A 227 0.12 -32.08 -45.45
C ASP A 227 -0.28 -30.64 -45.04
N LEU A 228 0.58 -29.96 -44.28
CA LEU A 228 0.42 -28.56 -43.87
C LEU A 228 1.24 -27.60 -44.74
N ASN A 229 0.66 -26.45 -45.08
CA ASN A 229 1.33 -25.39 -45.81
C ASN A 229 1.81 -24.28 -44.86
N ILE A 230 3.04 -23.81 -45.02
CA ILE A 230 3.58 -22.72 -44.19
C ILE A 230 2.71 -21.44 -44.20
N GLY A 231 2.05 -21.14 -45.32
CA GLY A 231 1.24 -19.93 -45.47
C GLY A 231 -0.12 -19.99 -44.77
N THR A 232 -0.50 -21.13 -44.19
CA THR A 232 -1.75 -21.27 -43.41
C THR A 232 -1.53 -21.14 -41.92
N LEU A 233 -0.28 -21.21 -41.44
CA LEU A 233 0.02 -21.00 -40.02
C LEU A 233 -0.13 -19.53 -39.64
N THR A 234 -0.76 -19.31 -38.49
CA THR A 234 -0.78 -18.02 -37.83
C THR A 234 -0.03 -18.11 -36.50
N ALA A 235 0.16 -16.96 -35.83
CA ALA A 235 0.80 -16.93 -34.52
C ALA A 235 0.03 -17.78 -33.48
N HIS A 236 -1.29 -17.93 -33.65
CA HIS A 236 -2.15 -18.73 -32.77
C HIS A 236 -1.70 -20.20 -32.75
N ASN A 237 -1.41 -20.76 -33.93
CA ASN A 237 -0.96 -22.16 -34.05
C ASN A 237 0.39 -22.43 -33.38
N LEU A 238 1.14 -21.38 -33.01
CA LEU A 238 2.47 -21.44 -32.41
C LEU A 238 2.51 -20.66 -31.08
N ALA A 239 1.39 -20.63 -30.36
CA ALA A 239 1.26 -20.10 -29.02
C ALA A 239 1.81 -18.66 -28.85
N GLY A 240 1.52 -17.76 -29.79
CA GLY A 240 1.97 -16.36 -29.72
C GLY A 240 3.08 -15.99 -30.69
N TYR A 241 3.85 -16.98 -31.15
CA TYR A 241 5.02 -16.70 -31.95
C TYR A 241 4.67 -16.54 -33.43
N ASP A 242 4.70 -15.30 -33.93
CA ASP A 242 4.52 -15.02 -35.36
C ASP A 242 5.59 -15.76 -36.18
N PRO A 243 5.21 -16.70 -37.07
CA PRO A 243 6.16 -17.46 -37.89
C PRO A 243 6.95 -16.58 -38.87
N ALA A 244 6.50 -15.35 -39.14
CA ALA A 244 7.25 -14.37 -39.94
C ALA A 244 8.30 -13.58 -39.13
N GLY A 245 8.37 -13.77 -37.81
CA GLY A 245 9.30 -13.06 -36.92
C GLY A 245 8.84 -11.65 -36.53
N GLY A 246 7.55 -11.33 -36.66
CA GLY A 246 6.97 -10.11 -36.10
C GLY A 246 6.99 -10.09 -34.57
N ALA A 247 6.63 -8.95 -33.97
CA ALA A 247 6.46 -8.86 -32.52
C ALA A 247 5.38 -9.85 -32.04
N VAL A 248 5.50 -10.32 -30.80
CA VAL A 248 4.46 -11.13 -30.16
C VAL A 248 3.17 -10.30 -30.13
N VAL A 249 2.09 -10.82 -30.70
CA VAL A 249 0.82 -10.11 -30.86
C VAL A 249 -0.20 -10.60 -29.85
N ALA A 250 -1.03 -9.68 -29.37
CA ALA A 250 -2.24 -9.99 -28.63
C ALA A 250 -3.23 -10.78 -29.50
N PHE A 251 -3.83 -11.82 -28.93
CA PHE A 251 -4.88 -12.62 -29.52
C PHE A 251 -6.27 -12.17 -29.07
N ALA A 252 -7.23 -12.40 -29.96
CA ALA A 252 -8.64 -12.44 -29.62
C ALA A 252 -9.15 -13.85 -29.95
N ILE A 253 -9.31 -14.68 -28.93
CA ILE A 253 -9.69 -16.10 -29.06
C ILE A 253 -11.14 -16.24 -28.62
N ASP A 254 -11.94 -16.93 -29.43
CA ASP A 254 -13.37 -17.17 -29.19
C ASP A 254 -13.62 -18.67 -29.34
N GLY A 255 -13.96 -19.33 -28.23
CA GLY A 255 -14.33 -20.73 -28.17
C GLY A 255 -15.62 -21.02 -28.95
N ALA A 256 -15.92 -22.30 -29.07
CA ALA A 256 -17.04 -22.83 -29.83
C ALA A 256 -18.20 -23.21 -28.89
N MET A 257 -18.92 -24.29 -29.19
CA MET A 257 -20.01 -24.79 -28.33
C MET A 257 -19.61 -26.04 -27.53
N ASP A 258 -18.33 -26.31 -27.47
CA ASP A 258 -17.72 -27.53 -26.95
C ASP A 258 -16.64 -27.14 -25.93
N ASN A 259 -16.21 -28.08 -25.08
CA ASN A 259 -15.16 -27.83 -24.08
C ASN A 259 -13.84 -27.53 -24.80
N ASP A 260 -13.33 -26.31 -24.65
CA ASP A 260 -12.18 -25.83 -25.41
C ASP A 260 -10.95 -25.53 -24.53
N PRO A 261 -9.75 -26.03 -24.90
CA PRO A 261 -8.49 -25.62 -24.32
C PRO A 261 -7.96 -24.37 -25.05
N LEU A 262 -8.34 -23.18 -24.57
CA LEU A 262 -7.94 -21.90 -25.13
C LEU A 262 -6.64 -21.37 -24.49
N MET A 263 -5.73 -20.85 -25.32
CA MET A 263 -4.40 -20.42 -24.87
C MET A 263 -3.95 -19.14 -25.56
N GLY A 264 -3.60 -18.15 -24.75
CA GLY A 264 -2.91 -16.91 -25.11
C GLY A 264 -1.43 -17.06 -25.42
N GLY A 265 -0.79 -15.95 -25.77
CA GLY A 265 0.63 -15.76 -26.00
C GLY A 265 1.30 -15.03 -24.83
N ALA A 266 2.36 -14.28 -25.11
CA ALA A 266 3.11 -13.52 -24.09
C ALA A 266 2.77 -12.01 -24.10
N SER A 267 1.58 -11.67 -24.58
CA SER A 267 1.07 -10.31 -24.76
C SER A 267 -0.34 -10.25 -24.19
N ASN A 268 -0.84 -9.04 -23.90
CA ASN A 268 -2.18 -8.82 -23.36
C ASN A 268 -3.29 -9.36 -24.28
N ASP A 269 -3.86 -10.51 -23.94
CA ASP A 269 -4.79 -11.28 -24.74
C ASP A 269 -6.25 -11.10 -24.32
N LEU A 270 -7.15 -11.44 -25.23
CA LEU A 270 -8.60 -11.43 -25.05
C LEU A 270 -9.13 -12.84 -25.36
N ILE A 271 -9.59 -13.58 -24.34
CA ILE A 271 -10.02 -14.98 -24.49
C ILE A 271 -11.46 -15.14 -24.02
N TYR A 272 -12.31 -15.73 -24.85
CA TYR A 272 -13.70 -16.09 -24.54
C TYR A 272 -13.87 -17.62 -24.65
N GLY A 273 -14.24 -18.31 -23.57
CA GLY A 273 -14.51 -19.75 -23.51
C GLY A 273 -15.79 -20.11 -24.26
N GLY A 274 -16.90 -19.46 -23.90
CA GLY A 274 -18.16 -19.59 -24.61
C GLY A 274 -19.18 -20.40 -23.83
N VAL A 275 -19.41 -21.66 -24.24
CA VAL A 275 -20.38 -22.54 -23.58
C VAL A 275 -19.81 -23.94 -23.35
N LYS A 276 -20.25 -24.55 -22.25
CA LYS A 276 -19.70 -25.74 -21.59
C LYS A 276 -18.41 -25.41 -20.82
N ALA A 277 -17.72 -26.45 -20.34
CA ALA A 277 -16.63 -26.32 -19.40
C ALA A 277 -15.30 -26.18 -20.16
N ASP A 278 -14.74 -24.98 -20.13
CA ASP A 278 -13.58 -24.56 -20.91
C ASP A 278 -12.32 -24.41 -20.04
N LEU A 279 -11.14 -24.55 -20.65
CA LEU A 279 -9.86 -24.28 -20.02
C LEU A 279 -9.19 -23.09 -20.70
N LEU A 280 -9.09 -21.96 -20.00
CA LEU A 280 -8.50 -20.72 -20.52
C LEU A 280 -7.16 -20.44 -19.85
N ARG A 281 -6.15 -20.09 -20.66
CA ARG A 281 -4.80 -19.71 -20.18
C ARG A 281 -4.34 -18.42 -20.82
N GLY A 282 -4.15 -17.35 -20.04
CA GLY A 282 -3.63 -16.06 -20.51
C GLY A 282 -2.13 -16.11 -20.82
N ARG A 283 -1.35 -16.60 -19.84
CA ARG A 283 0.13 -16.72 -19.83
C ARG A 283 0.79 -15.41 -19.42
N ASP A 284 1.65 -14.79 -20.24
CA ASP A 284 2.30 -13.54 -19.84
C ASP A 284 1.55 -12.37 -20.50
N GLY A 285 1.38 -11.25 -19.81
CA GLY A 285 0.64 -10.09 -20.29
C GLY A 285 -0.51 -9.73 -19.36
N ASP A 286 -1.08 -8.53 -19.50
CA ASP A 286 -2.32 -8.18 -18.78
C ASP A 286 -3.51 -8.70 -19.59
N ASP A 287 -3.98 -9.90 -19.26
CA ASP A 287 -4.96 -10.63 -20.07
C ASP A 287 -6.40 -10.36 -19.65
N SER A 288 -7.34 -10.66 -20.54
CA SER A 288 -8.77 -10.58 -20.28
C SER A 288 -9.45 -11.88 -20.68
N LEU A 289 -9.83 -12.70 -19.68
CA LEU A 289 -10.43 -14.02 -19.87
C LEU A 289 -11.90 -13.98 -19.43
N TRP A 290 -12.79 -14.55 -20.26
CA TRP A 290 -14.20 -14.78 -19.98
C TRP A 290 -14.52 -16.26 -20.18
N GLY A 291 -14.83 -17.00 -19.11
CA GLY A 291 -15.25 -18.40 -19.20
C GLY A 291 -16.56 -18.55 -19.96
N GLY A 292 -17.63 -17.95 -19.44
CA GLY A 292 -18.91 -17.85 -20.13
C GLY A 292 -20.01 -18.66 -19.45
N ARG A 293 -20.35 -19.84 -19.97
CA ARG A 293 -21.35 -20.73 -19.35
C ARG A 293 -20.79 -22.13 -19.24
N GLY A 294 -20.85 -22.74 -18.08
CA GLY A 294 -20.26 -24.05 -17.79
C GLY A 294 -19.26 -23.89 -16.65
N ASP A 295 -18.73 -25.02 -16.18
CA ASP A 295 -17.79 -25.02 -15.06
C ASP A 295 -16.37 -24.83 -15.63
N ASP A 296 -15.92 -23.58 -15.70
CA ASP A 296 -14.72 -23.18 -16.43
C ASP A 296 -13.47 -23.19 -15.53
N HIS A 297 -12.29 -23.42 -16.13
CA HIS A 297 -11.00 -23.30 -15.46
C HIS A 297 -10.16 -22.22 -16.13
N GLN A 298 -9.93 -21.12 -15.40
CA GLN A 298 -9.17 -19.97 -15.89
C GLN A 298 -7.85 -19.80 -15.16
N LEU A 299 -6.78 -19.62 -15.92
CA LEU A 299 -5.42 -19.36 -15.45
C LEU A 299 -4.98 -18.04 -16.10
N GLY A 300 -4.92 -16.95 -15.32
CA GLY A 300 -4.45 -15.64 -15.80
C GLY A 300 -2.99 -15.72 -16.24
N GLY A 301 -2.10 -15.93 -15.28
CA GLY A 301 -0.69 -16.19 -15.53
C GLY A 301 0.18 -15.12 -14.90
N ALA A 302 0.88 -14.31 -15.68
CA ALA A 302 1.76 -13.26 -15.20
C ALA A 302 1.38 -11.92 -15.84
N GLY A 303 1.02 -10.93 -15.04
CA GLY A 303 0.48 -9.65 -15.48
C GLY A 303 -0.69 -9.26 -14.59
N ASN A 304 -1.34 -8.14 -14.87
CA ASN A 304 -2.53 -7.72 -14.13
C ASN A 304 -3.77 -8.18 -14.87
N ASP A 305 -4.27 -9.37 -14.55
CA ASP A 305 -5.30 -10.04 -15.33
C ASP A 305 -6.72 -9.62 -14.94
N ARG A 306 -7.61 -9.62 -15.92
CA ARG A 306 -9.05 -9.43 -15.73
C ARG A 306 -9.80 -10.71 -16.10
N LEU A 307 -10.43 -11.33 -15.11
CA LEU A 307 -11.01 -12.67 -15.23
C LEU A 307 -12.52 -12.61 -14.95
N GLU A 308 -13.35 -13.29 -15.73
CA GLU A 308 -14.80 -13.39 -15.51
C GLU A 308 -15.20 -14.85 -15.67
N GLY A 309 -15.63 -15.50 -14.58
CA GLY A 309 -16.11 -16.88 -14.57
C GLY A 309 -17.27 -17.08 -15.52
N GLY A 310 -18.37 -16.41 -15.20
CA GLY A 310 -19.60 -16.50 -15.94
C GLY A 310 -20.61 -17.31 -15.15
N ALA A 311 -21.31 -18.25 -15.78
CA ALA A 311 -22.31 -19.07 -15.11
C ALA A 311 -21.86 -20.54 -15.03
N GLY A 312 -21.62 -21.04 -13.82
CA GLY A 312 -21.16 -22.40 -13.55
C GLY A 312 -20.39 -22.43 -12.22
N ASP A 313 -19.88 -23.57 -11.80
CA ASP A 313 -18.96 -23.61 -10.66
C ASP A 313 -17.52 -23.48 -11.18
N ASP A 314 -16.99 -22.25 -11.24
CA ASP A 314 -15.71 -21.97 -11.91
C ASP A 314 -14.49 -22.11 -10.98
N LEU A 315 -13.34 -22.47 -11.56
CA LEU A 315 -12.03 -22.40 -10.92
C LEU A 315 -11.18 -21.31 -11.57
N ILE A 316 -10.84 -20.27 -10.82
CA ILE A 316 -10.08 -19.12 -11.33
C ILE A 316 -8.79 -18.95 -10.53
N GLU A 317 -7.65 -18.97 -11.21
CA GLU A 317 -6.34 -18.67 -10.64
C GLU A 317 -5.77 -17.44 -11.36
N GLY A 318 -5.59 -16.32 -10.65
CA GLY A 318 -5.07 -15.07 -11.24
C GLY A 318 -3.60 -15.22 -11.60
N GLY A 319 -2.77 -15.50 -10.60
CA GLY A 319 -1.37 -15.86 -10.82
C GLY A 319 -0.42 -14.82 -10.23
N TRP A 320 0.47 -14.27 -11.05
CA TRP A 320 1.43 -13.25 -10.65
C TRP A 320 0.99 -11.89 -11.15
N GLY A 321 0.89 -10.92 -10.25
CA GLY A 321 0.53 -9.55 -10.59
C GLY A 321 -0.60 -9.08 -9.71
N ILE A 322 -1.42 -8.15 -10.20
CA ILE A 322 -2.60 -7.65 -9.52
C ILE A 322 -3.82 -8.06 -10.34
N ASP A 323 -4.50 -9.11 -9.89
CA ASP A 323 -5.55 -9.75 -10.65
C ASP A 323 -6.95 -9.34 -10.16
N THR A 324 -7.87 -9.14 -11.10
CA THR A 324 -9.25 -8.74 -10.83
C THR A 324 -10.24 -9.75 -11.39
N VAL A 325 -11.02 -10.38 -10.52
CA VAL A 325 -12.18 -11.20 -10.92
C VAL A 325 -13.44 -10.34 -10.97
N VAL A 326 -14.23 -10.49 -12.03
CA VAL A 326 -15.39 -9.67 -12.34
C VAL A 326 -16.65 -10.50 -12.14
N PHE A 327 -17.61 -9.93 -11.41
CA PHE A 327 -18.92 -10.54 -11.18
C PHE A 327 -20.04 -9.65 -11.70
N VAL A 328 -21.13 -10.29 -12.16
CA VAL A 328 -22.30 -9.56 -12.63
C VAL A 328 -23.24 -9.25 -11.46
N GLY A 329 -23.52 -7.97 -11.24
CA GLY A 329 -24.44 -7.52 -10.19
C GLY A 329 -23.72 -6.97 -8.95
N PRO A 330 -24.46 -6.50 -7.94
CA PRO A 330 -23.88 -5.91 -6.74
C PRO A 330 -23.29 -6.98 -5.80
N ALA A 331 -22.35 -6.58 -4.94
CA ALA A 331 -21.73 -7.48 -3.97
C ALA A 331 -22.76 -8.16 -3.03
N THR A 332 -23.90 -7.49 -2.78
CA THR A 332 -24.98 -8.03 -1.93
C THR A 332 -25.69 -9.26 -2.51
N ASP A 333 -25.53 -9.53 -3.80
CA ASP A 333 -26.11 -10.70 -4.47
C ASP A 333 -25.21 -11.94 -4.37
N HIS A 334 -24.03 -11.78 -3.76
CA HIS A 334 -22.98 -12.79 -3.65
C HIS A 334 -22.72 -13.16 -2.18
N VAL A 335 -22.45 -14.45 -1.94
CA VAL A 335 -21.96 -14.96 -0.66
C VAL A 335 -20.47 -15.23 -0.81
N LEU A 336 -19.66 -14.46 -0.08
CA LEU A 336 -18.19 -14.57 -0.09
C LEU A 336 -17.71 -15.38 1.11
N THR A 337 -16.83 -16.35 0.88
CA THR A 337 -16.14 -17.12 1.94
C THR A 337 -14.65 -17.07 1.71
N PHE A 338 -13.90 -16.66 2.74
CA PHE A 338 -12.44 -16.55 2.69
C PHE A 338 -11.80 -17.65 3.53
N GLY A 339 -10.76 -18.32 3.01
CA GLY A 339 -10.01 -19.29 3.80
C GLY A 339 -8.73 -19.79 3.13
N ASN A 340 -7.61 -19.79 3.87
CA ASN A 340 -6.32 -20.37 3.46
C ASN A 340 -5.85 -19.97 2.05
N GLY A 341 -6.00 -18.69 1.66
CA GLY A 341 -5.61 -18.20 0.33
C GLY A 341 -6.54 -18.61 -0.81
N VAL A 342 -7.73 -19.13 -0.48
CA VAL A 342 -8.81 -19.45 -1.42
C VAL A 342 -10.02 -18.58 -1.08
N VAL A 343 -10.65 -18.03 -2.11
CA VAL A 343 -11.94 -17.35 -2.00
C VAL A 343 -12.99 -18.24 -2.64
N THR A 344 -14.16 -18.35 -2.02
CA THR A 344 -15.35 -18.87 -2.68
C THR A 344 -16.35 -17.75 -2.85
N VAL A 345 -16.84 -17.54 -4.07
CA VAL A 345 -17.89 -16.58 -4.40
C VAL A 345 -19.10 -17.35 -4.88
N GLN A 346 -20.27 -17.12 -4.28
CA GLN A 346 -21.48 -17.85 -4.66
C GLN A 346 -22.63 -16.90 -4.96
N SER A 347 -23.30 -17.06 -6.11
CA SER A 347 -24.53 -16.33 -6.46
C SER A 347 -25.57 -17.25 -7.11
N GLU A 348 -26.81 -16.76 -7.29
CA GLU A 348 -27.85 -17.52 -7.99
C GLU A 348 -27.63 -17.58 -9.51
N THR A 349 -26.87 -16.63 -10.08
CA THR A 349 -26.66 -16.51 -11.53
C THR A 349 -25.36 -17.12 -11.99
N ASP A 350 -24.32 -16.96 -11.18
CA ASP A 350 -22.95 -17.24 -11.57
C ASP A 350 -22.52 -18.60 -11.05
N GLY A 351 -23.16 -19.16 -10.01
CA GLY A 351 -22.81 -20.47 -9.44
C GLY A 351 -21.92 -20.33 -8.21
N ARG A 352 -21.06 -21.30 -7.96
CA ARG A 352 -20.10 -21.31 -6.84
C ARG A 352 -18.66 -21.37 -7.36
N ASP A 353 -18.04 -20.21 -7.42
CA ASP A 353 -16.69 -20.04 -7.95
C ASP A 353 -15.63 -20.15 -6.87
N THR A 354 -14.48 -20.71 -7.23
CA THR A 354 -13.30 -20.88 -6.38
C THR A 354 -12.14 -20.10 -6.96
N LEU A 355 -11.64 -19.11 -6.22
CA LEU A 355 -10.61 -18.17 -6.67
C LEU A 355 -9.32 -18.34 -5.87
N ARG A 356 -8.17 -18.18 -6.53
CA ARG A 356 -6.82 -18.18 -5.93
C ARG A 356 -5.91 -17.16 -6.59
N GLY A 357 -5.03 -16.55 -5.79
CA GLY A 357 -4.09 -15.53 -6.30
C GLY A 357 -4.82 -14.42 -7.04
N VAL A 358 -5.85 -13.87 -6.39
CA VAL A 358 -6.70 -12.78 -6.89
C VAL A 358 -6.75 -11.71 -5.82
N GLU A 359 -6.44 -10.48 -6.19
CA GLU A 359 -6.34 -9.35 -5.26
C GLU A 359 -7.65 -8.57 -5.18
N PHE A 360 -8.41 -8.50 -6.27
CA PHE A 360 -9.64 -7.72 -6.35
C PHE A 360 -10.84 -8.48 -6.91
N LEU A 361 -12.01 -8.22 -6.32
CA LEU A 361 -13.31 -8.63 -6.85
C LEU A 361 -14.06 -7.36 -7.31
N SER A 362 -14.42 -7.32 -8.58
CA SER A 362 -15.15 -6.22 -9.21
C SER A 362 -16.63 -6.55 -9.32
N PHE A 363 -17.46 -5.87 -8.53
CA PHE A 363 -18.92 -5.93 -8.60
C PHE A 363 -19.48 -4.68 -9.30
N SER A 364 -20.78 -4.68 -9.62
CA SER A 364 -21.43 -3.53 -10.26
C SER A 364 -21.55 -2.28 -9.35
N ASP A 365 -21.43 -2.46 -8.04
CA ASP A 365 -21.53 -1.41 -7.02
C ASP A 365 -20.19 -1.02 -6.38
N GLY A 366 -19.09 -1.67 -6.78
CA GLY A 366 -17.76 -1.30 -6.31
C GLY A 366 -16.69 -2.38 -6.51
N LEU A 367 -15.46 -2.01 -6.21
CA LEU A 367 -14.31 -2.90 -6.14
C LEU A 367 -14.08 -3.31 -4.68
N MET A 368 -13.83 -4.59 -4.43
CA MET A 368 -13.51 -5.15 -3.12
C MET A 368 -12.14 -5.81 -3.18
N ALA A 369 -11.26 -5.50 -2.22
CA ALA A 369 -10.00 -6.22 -2.05
C ALA A 369 -10.23 -7.57 -1.35
N VAL A 370 -9.50 -8.62 -1.74
CA VAL A 370 -9.65 -10.00 -1.24
C VAL A 370 -8.77 -10.26 -0.01
N PRO A 371 -9.31 -10.40 1.22
CA PRO A 371 -8.59 -10.72 2.46
C PRO A 371 -7.66 -11.95 2.32
N THR A 372 -6.33 -11.75 2.41
CA THR A 372 -5.34 -12.84 2.59
C THR A 372 -4.46 -12.54 3.80
N ALA A 373 -3.79 -13.53 4.39
CA ALA A 373 -3.12 -13.35 5.68
C ALA A 373 -1.76 -12.64 5.56
N ASN A 374 -1.58 -11.52 6.28
CA ASN A 374 -0.40 -10.63 6.33
C ASN A 374 0.03 -10.09 4.95
N TRP A 375 -0.62 -9.02 4.50
CA TRP A 375 -0.34 -8.33 3.24
C TRP A 375 0.99 -7.57 3.29
N THR A 376 1.62 -7.45 2.14
CA THR A 376 2.63 -6.42 1.88
C THR A 376 2.13 -5.58 0.70
N LEU A 377 1.57 -4.41 0.98
CA LEU A 377 0.98 -3.50 0.00
C LEU A 377 1.88 -2.31 -0.29
N SER A 378 1.93 -1.89 -1.55
CA SER A 378 2.63 -0.68 -1.99
C SER A 378 1.81 0.06 -3.05
N GLY A 379 1.49 1.34 -2.84
CA GLY A 379 0.75 2.17 -3.79
C GLY A 379 1.62 2.74 -4.91
N GLY A 380 2.84 3.19 -4.56
CA GLY A 380 3.79 3.73 -5.54
C GLY A 380 3.59 5.23 -5.73
N ASP A 381 3.67 5.73 -6.97
CA ASP A 381 3.37 7.14 -7.27
C ASP A 381 1.87 7.27 -7.59
N GLY A 382 1.13 8.14 -6.92
CA GLY A 382 -0.31 8.28 -7.13
C GLY A 382 -1.06 8.74 -5.90
N ALA A 383 -2.39 8.87 -6.02
CA ALA A 383 -3.25 8.96 -4.86
C ALA A 383 -3.96 7.61 -4.77
N ASP A 384 -3.52 6.78 -3.84
CA ASP A 384 -3.87 5.37 -3.76
C ASP A 384 -4.82 5.07 -2.61
N LEU A 385 -5.62 4.02 -2.77
CA LEU A 385 -6.44 3.44 -1.68
C LEU A 385 -5.90 2.05 -1.39
N LEU A 386 -5.24 1.90 -0.24
CA LEU A 386 -4.73 0.61 0.24
C LEU A 386 -5.53 0.19 1.45
N VAL A 387 -6.05 -1.03 1.43
CA VAL A 387 -6.88 -1.59 2.50
C VAL A 387 -6.30 -2.95 2.86
N GLY A 388 -5.83 -3.17 4.07
CA GLY A 388 -5.37 -4.46 4.58
C GLY A 388 -6.50 -5.36 5.05
N GLY A 389 -6.13 -6.51 5.59
CA GLY A 389 -7.00 -7.57 6.10
C GLY A 389 -7.17 -7.55 7.62
N ASP A 390 -7.43 -8.73 8.20
CA ASP A 390 -7.64 -8.88 9.65
C ASP A 390 -6.37 -9.35 10.40
N ASP A 391 -5.24 -9.43 9.71
CA ASP A 391 -3.94 -9.89 10.21
C ASP A 391 -2.91 -8.74 10.20
N GLY A 392 -1.72 -8.94 10.79
CA GLY A 392 -0.70 -7.89 10.87
C GLY A 392 -0.02 -7.60 9.53
N ASP A 393 -0.45 -6.54 8.87
CA ASP A 393 -0.06 -6.17 7.52
C ASP A 393 1.12 -5.18 7.45
N LEU A 394 1.76 -5.11 6.29
CA LEU A 394 2.75 -4.09 5.95
C LEU A 394 2.21 -3.25 4.78
N ILE A 395 1.91 -1.99 5.02
CA ILE A 395 1.28 -1.09 4.04
C ILE A 395 2.20 0.11 3.77
N SER A 396 2.43 0.44 2.50
CA SER A 396 3.20 1.61 2.07
C SER A 396 2.44 2.39 1.00
N GLY A 397 2.02 3.63 1.28
CA GLY A 397 1.35 4.51 0.31
C GLY A 397 2.27 4.88 -0.86
N GLY A 398 3.33 5.62 -0.57
CA GLY A 398 4.35 5.97 -1.55
C GLY A 398 4.43 7.46 -1.78
N ALA A 399 4.09 7.98 -2.95
CA ALA A 399 4.11 9.41 -3.23
C ALA A 399 2.76 9.88 -3.76
N GLY A 400 2.15 10.84 -3.08
CA GLY A 400 0.85 11.45 -3.35
C GLY A 400 -0.05 11.33 -2.12
N ASN A 401 -1.35 11.60 -2.27
CA ASN A 401 -2.25 11.68 -1.12
C ASN A 401 -3.04 10.39 -0.99
N ASP A 402 -2.62 9.52 -0.08
CA ASP A 402 -3.11 8.16 -0.01
C ASP A 402 -4.20 7.98 1.07
N ILE A 403 -5.01 6.94 0.93
CA ILE A 403 -5.94 6.46 1.95
C ILE A 403 -5.51 5.04 2.32
N LEU A 404 -5.10 4.86 3.57
CA LEU A 404 -4.52 3.64 4.09
C LEU A 404 -5.41 3.11 5.22
N VAL A 405 -5.94 1.89 5.05
CA VAL A 405 -6.73 1.18 6.05
C VAL A 405 -5.95 -0.08 6.42
N GLY A 406 -5.53 -0.22 7.67
CA GLY A 406 -4.86 -1.45 8.14
C GLY A 406 -5.82 -2.64 8.20
N GLY A 407 -6.97 -2.41 8.82
CA GLY A 407 -7.95 -3.46 9.09
C GLY A 407 -7.84 -3.88 10.56
N LEU A 408 -8.18 -5.13 10.89
CA LEU A 408 -7.87 -5.65 12.24
C LEU A 408 -6.44 -6.19 12.25
N GLY A 409 -5.79 -6.20 13.40
CA GLY A 409 -4.42 -6.74 13.51
C GLY A 409 -3.48 -5.71 14.10
N ASP A 410 -2.20 -6.07 14.19
CA ASP A 410 -1.13 -5.14 14.56
C ASP A 410 -0.40 -4.73 13.28
N ASP A 411 -0.86 -3.68 12.60
CA ASP A 411 -0.35 -3.31 11.28
C ASP A 411 0.88 -2.42 11.33
N ARG A 412 1.66 -2.41 10.24
CA ARG A 412 2.75 -1.45 10.00
C ARG A 412 2.45 -0.64 8.76
N ILE A 413 2.18 0.65 8.96
CA ILE A 413 1.73 1.54 7.89
C ILE A 413 2.75 2.66 7.69
N VAL A 414 3.05 2.95 6.44
CA VAL A 414 3.90 4.05 5.97
C VAL A 414 3.07 4.85 4.95
N GLY A 415 2.83 6.13 5.23
CA GLY A 415 2.13 7.05 4.31
C GLY A 415 2.96 7.33 3.08
N GLY A 416 4.19 7.80 3.31
CA GLY A 416 5.10 8.26 2.30
C GLY A 416 5.04 9.78 2.15
N ALA A 417 5.13 10.28 0.92
CA ALA A 417 5.17 11.71 0.64
C ALA A 417 3.81 12.21 0.18
N GLY A 418 3.14 13.06 0.96
CA GLY A 418 1.87 13.67 0.57
C GLY A 418 1.05 14.03 1.79
N GLN A 419 -0.28 14.14 1.62
CA GLN A 419 -1.22 14.28 2.72
C GLN A 419 -2.06 13.01 2.82
N ASP A 420 -1.70 12.15 3.76
CA ASP A 420 -2.22 10.79 3.82
C ASP A 420 -3.31 10.65 4.88
N ILE A 421 -4.24 9.71 4.63
CA ILE A 421 -5.36 9.40 5.53
C ILE A 421 -5.22 7.97 6.02
N PHE A 422 -4.90 7.80 7.30
CA PHE A 422 -4.88 6.52 8.00
C PHE A 422 -6.25 6.28 8.63
N ARG A 423 -7.02 5.32 8.14
CA ARG A 423 -8.45 5.20 8.46
C ARG A 423 -8.81 3.86 9.10
N GLY A 424 -9.57 3.92 10.19
CA GLY A 424 -10.13 2.73 10.85
C GLY A 424 -11.00 3.08 12.05
N SER A 425 -11.76 2.10 12.55
CA SER A 425 -12.37 2.16 13.88
C SER A 425 -11.31 2.05 14.97
N ARG A 426 -11.68 2.33 16.22
CA ARG A 426 -10.79 2.12 17.38
C ARG A 426 -10.30 0.68 17.53
N ALA A 427 -11.05 -0.30 17.04
CA ALA A 427 -10.66 -1.71 17.10
C ALA A 427 -9.68 -2.08 16.00
N GLU A 428 -9.88 -1.50 14.81
CA GLU A 428 -8.98 -1.67 13.66
C GLU A 428 -7.63 -0.97 13.92
N LEU A 429 -7.65 0.28 14.40
CA LEU A 429 -6.43 1.02 14.73
C LEU A 429 -5.66 0.52 15.97
N ALA A 430 -6.15 -0.52 16.65
CA ALA A 430 -5.58 -0.96 17.92
C ALA A 430 -4.39 -1.90 17.71
N GLY A 431 -3.18 -1.41 18.02
CA GLY A 431 -1.94 -2.17 17.85
C GLY A 431 -1.07 -1.67 16.71
N ASP A 432 -1.68 -0.93 15.78
CA ASP A 432 -1.01 -0.38 14.59
C ASP A 432 0.18 0.52 14.89
N VAL A 433 1.11 0.52 13.95
CA VAL A 433 2.30 1.37 13.93
C VAL A 433 2.32 2.19 12.65
N ILE A 434 2.06 3.49 12.76
CA ILE A 434 2.26 4.46 11.68
C ILE A 434 3.67 5.03 11.79
N SER A 435 4.47 4.88 10.74
CA SER A 435 5.92 5.10 10.83
C SER A 435 6.36 6.53 10.54
N ASP A 436 5.59 7.29 9.77
CA ASP A 436 6.00 8.56 9.16
C ASP A 436 4.93 9.66 9.20
N PHE A 437 3.92 9.51 10.06
CA PHE A 437 2.84 10.49 10.25
C PHE A 437 3.38 11.93 10.36
N ALA A 438 2.98 12.81 9.45
CA ALA A 438 3.53 14.14 9.24
C ALA A 438 2.44 15.25 9.23
N LEU A 439 2.87 16.49 9.00
CA LEU A 439 1.97 17.64 8.86
C LEU A 439 1.16 17.52 7.57
N GLY A 440 -0.16 17.64 7.68
CA GLY A 440 -1.09 17.40 6.56
C GLY A 440 -1.77 16.04 6.63
N ASP A 441 -1.15 15.06 7.30
CA ASP A 441 -1.74 13.73 7.48
C ASP A 441 -2.89 13.74 8.50
N VAL A 442 -3.77 12.75 8.33
CA VAL A 442 -4.96 12.57 9.15
C VAL A 442 -5.10 11.12 9.57
N ILE A 443 -5.32 10.87 10.86
CA ILE A 443 -5.87 9.60 11.34
C ILE A 443 -7.38 9.77 11.47
N ASN A 444 -8.16 9.09 10.64
CA ASN A 444 -9.62 9.10 10.71
C ASN A 444 -10.11 7.92 11.57
N VAL A 445 -10.61 8.24 12.76
CA VAL A 445 -11.24 7.30 13.70
C VAL A 445 -12.74 7.26 13.40
N SER A 446 -13.18 6.21 12.70
CA SER A 446 -14.50 6.17 12.07
C SER A 446 -15.67 5.90 13.03
N ASP A 447 -15.41 5.28 14.19
CA ASP A 447 -16.41 4.87 15.19
C ASP A 447 -16.46 5.80 16.41
N ALA A 448 -16.04 7.05 16.24
CA ALA A 448 -15.92 8.04 17.31
C ALA A 448 -16.77 9.29 17.07
N ASP A 449 -17.49 9.74 18.11
CA ASP A 449 -18.14 11.06 18.09
C ASP A 449 -17.25 12.09 18.80
N LEU A 450 -16.88 13.17 18.12
CA LEU A 450 -16.07 14.27 18.67
C LEU A 450 -16.62 14.78 20.02
N SER A 451 -17.93 14.78 20.23
CA SER A 451 -18.54 15.29 21.47
C SER A 451 -18.18 14.47 22.72
N SER A 452 -17.71 13.24 22.53
CA SER A 452 -17.37 12.28 23.59
C SER A 452 -15.99 11.64 23.42
N PHE A 453 -15.31 11.91 22.31
CA PHE A 453 -14.01 11.39 22.01
C PHE A 453 -12.97 12.06 22.91
N THR A 454 -12.11 11.25 23.51
CA THR A 454 -10.96 11.70 24.27
C THR A 454 -9.78 10.85 23.83
N PHE A 455 -8.61 11.46 23.67
CA PHE A 455 -7.39 10.72 23.44
C PHE A 455 -6.28 11.21 24.36
N THR A 456 -5.29 10.36 24.58
CA THR A 456 -4.05 10.76 25.24
C THR A 456 -2.89 10.33 24.38
N ARG A 457 -1.84 11.16 24.31
CA ARG A 457 -0.58 10.78 23.69
C ARG A 457 0.50 10.76 24.76
N SER A 458 1.17 9.63 24.89
CA SER A 458 2.39 9.47 25.68
C SER A 458 3.47 9.00 24.73
N ASP A 459 4.45 9.87 24.47
CA ASP A 459 5.52 9.64 23.50
C ASP A 459 4.95 9.33 22.09
N ALA A 460 5.26 8.16 21.56
CA ALA A 460 4.76 7.64 20.29
C ALA A 460 3.34 7.06 20.41
N THR A 461 2.88 6.67 21.59
CA THR A 461 1.61 5.96 21.73
C THR A 461 0.45 6.92 21.87
N VAL A 462 -0.59 6.76 21.03
CA VAL A 462 -1.86 7.48 21.09
C VAL A 462 -2.94 6.51 21.57
N SER A 463 -3.47 6.75 22.77
CA SER A 463 -4.61 6.02 23.33
C SER A 463 -5.91 6.70 22.89
N LEU A 464 -6.74 5.98 22.12
CA LEU A 464 -7.96 6.50 21.48
C LEU A 464 -9.21 6.40 22.38
N GLY A 465 -9.05 5.97 23.63
CA GLY A 465 -10.14 5.65 24.55
C GLY A 465 -10.67 4.22 24.38
N GLY A 466 -11.45 3.72 25.34
CA GLY A 466 -12.01 2.36 25.30
C GLY A 466 -10.99 1.22 25.50
N GLY A 467 -9.71 1.54 25.73
CA GLY A 467 -8.61 0.59 25.87
C GLY A 467 -7.76 0.40 24.60
N SER A 468 -8.13 1.03 23.49
CA SER A 468 -7.39 0.98 22.22
C SER A 468 -6.26 2.00 22.15
N SER A 469 -5.14 1.61 21.54
CA SER A 469 -4.01 2.50 21.28
C SER A 469 -3.28 2.15 19.99
N LEU A 470 -2.76 3.17 19.29
CA LEU A 470 -1.86 3.04 18.15
C LEU A 470 -0.50 3.68 18.45
N THR A 471 0.53 3.37 17.66
CA THR A 471 1.89 3.91 17.80
C THR A 471 2.27 4.78 16.60
N LEU A 472 2.80 5.98 16.86
CA LEU A 472 3.41 6.90 15.89
C LEU A 472 4.93 6.84 16.01
N ALA A 473 5.57 5.89 15.32
CA ALA A 473 6.98 5.54 15.52
C ALA A 473 7.96 6.64 15.09
N GLY A 474 7.56 7.56 14.20
CA GLY A 474 8.37 8.70 13.75
C GLY A 474 8.44 9.89 14.72
N ASN A 475 7.74 9.84 15.87
CA ASN A 475 7.59 10.94 16.83
C ASN A 475 7.30 12.31 16.18
N PRO A 476 6.17 12.44 15.45
CA PRO A 476 5.82 13.66 14.75
C PRO A 476 5.86 14.90 15.66
N GLN A 477 6.53 15.95 15.19
CA GLN A 477 6.58 17.26 15.84
C GLN A 477 5.30 18.04 15.56
N GLY A 478 4.44 18.18 16.57
CA GLY A 478 3.19 18.94 16.45
C GLY A 478 2.21 18.63 17.57
N ARG A 479 1.18 19.45 17.73
CA ARG A 479 0.06 19.12 18.61
C ARG A 479 -0.94 18.29 17.82
N LEU A 480 -1.25 17.09 18.29
CA LEU A 480 -2.36 16.31 17.73
C LEU A 480 -3.69 17.00 18.11
N ILE A 481 -4.54 17.26 17.14
CA ILE A 481 -5.84 17.89 17.35
C ILE A 481 -6.94 16.97 16.83
N ALA A 482 -8.00 16.81 17.63
CA ALA A 482 -9.22 16.16 17.20
C ALA A 482 -10.18 17.18 16.55
N SER A 483 -10.72 16.82 15.40
CA SER A 483 -11.79 17.56 14.71
C SER A 483 -12.86 16.58 14.22
N ALA A 484 -14.09 17.06 14.03
CA ALA A 484 -15.14 16.24 13.45
C ALA A 484 -14.82 16.02 11.96
N ASP A 485 -14.99 14.80 11.49
CA ASP A 485 -14.78 14.47 10.07
C ASP A 485 -15.99 14.86 9.17
N GLY A 486 -17.09 15.29 9.77
CA GLY A 486 -18.33 15.65 9.08
C GLY A 486 -19.24 14.47 8.70
N GLN A 487 -18.83 13.24 8.99
CA GLN A 487 -19.56 11.98 8.73
C GLN A 487 -19.91 11.20 10.00
N GLY A 488 -19.52 11.72 11.17
CA GLY A 488 -19.81 11.11 12.47
C GLY A 488 -18.61 10.37 13.08
N GLY A 489 -17.42 10.52 12.49
CA GLY A 489 -16.12 10.12 13.01
C GLY A 489 -15.29 11.31 13.53
N VAL A 490 -14.03 11.02 13.91
CA VAL A 490 -13.06 12.01 14.39
C VAL A 490 -11.78 11.94 13.56
N ASN A 491 -11.30 13.10 13.09
CA ASN A 491 -9.99 13.25 12.50
C ASN A 491 -8.98 13.70 13.56
N LEU A 492 -7.87 12.97 13.69
CA LEU A 492 -6.68 13.41 14.40
C LEU A 492 -5.64 13.90 13.40
N SER A 493 -5.22 15.15 13.50
CA SER A 493 -4.18 15.72 12.63
C SER A 493 -3.15 16.48 13.43
N LEU A 494 -1.95 16.63 12.87
CA LEU A 494 -0.97 17.54 13.43
C LEU A 494 -1.37 18.97 13.05
N ALA A 495 -1.58 19.81 14.06
CA ALA A 495 -1.42 21.22 13.84
C ALA A 495 0.05 21.59 13.99
N THR A 496 0.52 22.48 13.11
CA THR A 496 1.75 23.23 13.36
C THR A 496 1.67 23.74 14.79
N ARG A 497 2.79 23.68 15.51
CA ARG A 497 2.88 24.41 16.78
C ARG A 497 2.36 25.81 16.47
N LEU A 498 1.38 26.27 17.25
CA LEU A 498 1.00 27.68 17.24
C LEU A 498 2.32 28.46 17.29
N PRO A 499 2.56 29.41 16.38
CA PRO A 499 3.83 30.12 16.34
C PRO A 499 4.04 30.72 17.72
N THR A 500 5.28 30.63 18.22
CA THR A 500 5.82 31.39 19.37
C THR A 500 4.76 32.05 20.24
N MET A 501 3.88 31.25 20.84
CA MET A 501 3.01 31.77 21.89
C MET A 501 4.00 31.97 23.03
N ASN A 502 4.26 33.21 23.40
CA ASN A 502 5.26 33.50 24.41
C ASN A 502 4.68 33.03 25.73
N PHE A 503 5.30 32.03 26.34
CA PHE A 503 4.86 31.47 27.62
C PHE A 503 5.97 31.50 28.68
N VAL A 504 7.12 31.94 28.21
CA VAL A 504 8.22 32.49 28.94
C VAL A 504 8.00 33.99 28.83
N ALA A 505 7.79 34.64 29.96
CA ALA A 505 7.27 36.00 30.01
C ALA A 505 7.74 36.67 31.29
N ASP A 506 8.05 37.96 31.27
CA ASP A 506 8.38 38.71 32.47
C ASP A 506 7.10 39.10 33.21
N PHE A 507 6.56 38.16 34.01
CA PHE A 507 5.33 38.41 34.75
C PHE A 507 5.54 39.46 35.84
N ASN A 508 6.77 39.64 36.32
CA ASN A 508 7.06 40.39 37.53
C ASN A 508 7.63 41.80 37.26
N GLY A 509 8.08 42.06 36.03
CA GLY A 509 8.63 43.32 35.55
C GLY A 509 10.07 43.54 35.96
N ASP A 510 10.87 42.47 36.12
CA ASP A 510 12.29 42.55 36.47
C ASP A 510 13.24 42.36 35.29
N ASP A 511 12.72 42.42 34.06
CA ASP A 511 13.39 42.22 32.78
C ASP A 511 14.00 40.81 32.64
N ILE A 512 13.54 39.85 33.45
CA ILE A 512 13.91 38.44 33.36
C ILE A 512 12.66 37.64 33.01
N ASN A 513 12.74 36.82 31.96
CA ASN A 513 11.60 35.99 31.64
C ASN A 513 11.39 34.86 32.65
N ASP A 514 10.17 34.77 33.14
CA ASP A 514 9.68 33.78 34.10
C ASP A 514 9.04 32.58 33.39
N LEU A 515 8.72 31.52 34.15
CA LEU A 515 8.12 30.29 33.62
C LEU A 515 6.69 30.09 34.12
N ALA A 516 5.76 29.79 33.22
CA ALA A 516 4.40 29.38 33.58
C ALA A 516 4.23 27.85 33.52
N TRP A 517 3.65 27.24 34.56
CA TRP A 517 3.50 25.79 34.75
C TRP A 517 2.04 25.37 34.97
N ARG A 518 1.70 24.17 34.52
CA ARG A 518 0.38 23.52 34.71
C ARG A 518 0.55 22.08 35.20
N GLU A 519 -0.28 21.69 36.16
CA GLU A 519 -0.35 20.33 36.68
C GLU A 519 -1.45 19.52 35.97
N VAL A 520 -1.28 18.20 35.86
CA VAL A 520 -2.31 17.22 35.42
C VAL A 520 -3.65 17.39 36.15
N GLY A 521 -3.64 17.87 37.40
CA GLY A 521 -4.84 18.16 38.19
C GLY A 521 -5.55 19.49 37.89
N GLY A 522 -5.06 20.28 36.93
CA GLY A 522 -5.62 21.59 36.57
C GLY A 522 -5.09 22.77 37.40
N ALA A 523 -4.11 22.53 38.28
CA ALA A 523 -3.41 23.62 38.96
C ALA A 523 -2.51 24.38 37.96
N PHE A 524 -2.41 25.70 38.13
CA PHE A 524 -1.52 26.56 37.35
C PHE A 524 -0.64 27.38 38.29
N SER A 525 0.62 27.60 37.90
CA SER A 525 1.58 28.37 38.69
C SER A 525 2.58 29.13 37.82
N THR A 526 2.97 30.34 38.23
CA THR A 526 4.09 31.09 37.63
C THR A 526 5.31 31.06 38.56
N TRP A 527 6.48 30.88 37.98
CA TRP A 527 7.75 30.67 38.65
C TRP A 527 8.71 31.77 38.23
N ALA A 528 9.01 32.67 39.17
CA ALA A 528 9.92 33.76 38.90
C ALA A 528 11.36 33.26 38.83
N LEU A 529 12.07 33.63 37.76
CA LEU A 529 13.50 33.39 37.64
C LEU A 529 14.26 34.59 38.17
N ALA A 530 15.40 34.34 38.80
CA ALA A 530 16.29 35.39 39.23
C ALA A 530 17.73 35.03 38.86
N ALA A 531 18.41 35.98 38.23
CA ALA A 531 19.82 35.86 37.89
C ALA A 531 20.69 35.97 39.16
N GLN A 532 21.41 34.89 39.48
CA GLN A 532 22.55 34.93 40.39
C GLN A 532 23.84 34.72 39.59
N PRO A 533 25.00 35.24 40.04
CA PRO A 533 26.26 35.02 39.33
C PRO A 533 26.56 33.53 39.11
N GLY A 534 26.41 33.06 37.87
CA GLY A 534 26.68 31.68 37.46
C GLY A 534 25.58 30.66 37.77
N GLN A 535 24.37 31.07 38.17
CA GLN A 535 23.24 30.17 38.39
C GLN A 535 21.89 30.89 38.21
N LEU A 536 20.94 30.24 37.55
CA LEU A 536 19.54 30.64 37.57
C LEU A 536 18.89 30.09 38.85
N SER A 537 18.27 30.96 39.64
CA SER A 537 17.54 30.55 40.84
C SER A 537 16.04 30.71 40.62
N VAL A 538 15.26 29.68 40.96
CA VAL A 538 13.80 29.74 40.96
C VAL A 538 13.35 30.26 42.32
N THR A 539 12.64 31.39 42.34
CA THR A 539 11.90 31.82 43.54
C THR A 539 10.48 31.28 43.41
N GLN A 540 10.21 30.13 44.03
CA GLN A 540 8.95 29.42 43.83
C GLN A 540 7.75 30.16 44.45
N ASN A 541 6.61 30.14 43.73
CA ASN A 541 5.26 30.59 44.11
C ASN A 541 5.02 32.10 44.15
N VAL A 542 4.85 32.71 42.98
CA VAL A 542 4.15 33.99 42.92
C VAL A 542 2.63 33.77 42.93
N PHE A 543 2.14 32.72 42.26
CA PHE A 543 0.71 32.48 42.11
C PHE A 543 0.38 30.99 41.94
N THR A 544 -0.66 30.48 42.63
CA THR A 544 -1.19 29.11 42.45
C THR A 544 -2.72 29.12 42.54
N THR A 545 -3.41 28.70 41.49
CA THR A 545 -4.88 28.50 41.53
C THR A 545 -5.29 27.26 40.76
N ALA A 546 -6.41 26.65 41.16
CA ALA A 546 -7.08 25.65 40.34
C ALA A 546 -7.84 26.37 39.23
N ILE A 547 -7.54 26.06 37.97
CA ILE A 547 -8.24 26.59 36.81
C ILE A 547 -9.17 25.50 36.30
N ASP A 548 -10.40 25.87 35.96
CA ASP A 548 -11.34 24.96 35.29
C ASP A 548 -10.64 24.37 34.05
N PRO A 549 -10.53 23.03 33.93
CA PRO A 549 -9.82 22.37 32.84
C PRO A 549 -10.28 22.78 31.43
N SER A 550 -11.51 23.30 31.29
CA SER A 550 -12.02 23.83 30.02
C SER A 550 -11.33 25.11 29.56
N TRP A 551 -10.58 25.79 30.43
CA TRP A 551 -9.73 26.92 30.11
C TRP A 551 -8.29 26.49 29.86
N ARG A 552 -7.66 27.18 28.91
CA ARG A 552 -6.31 26.93 28.43
C ARG A 552 -5.60 28.27 28.29
N LEU A 553 -4.31 28.32 28.64
CA LEU A 553 -3.51 29.51 28.38
C LEU A 553 -3.34 29.62 26.85
N ALA A 554 -3.74 30.76 26.31
CA ALA A 554 -3.58 31.06 24.90
C ALA A 554 -2.18 31.64 24.68
N THR A 555 -1.83 32.73 25.34
CA THR A 555 -0.52 33.40 25.21
C THR A 555 -0.22 34.22 26.45
N ALA A 556 1.04 34.63 26.63
CA ALA A 556 1.46 35.66 27.57
C ALA A 556 2.17 36.80 26.82
N ALA A 557 1.84 38.04 27.17
CA ALA A 557 2.45 39.26 26.63
C ALA A 557 1.95 40.49 27.41
N ASP A 558 2.68 41.60 27.38
CA ASP A 558 2.27 42.88 27.98
C ASP A 558 1.13 43.54 27.18
N PHE A 559 -0.11 43.14 27.47
CA PHE A 559 -1.29 43.66 26.79
C PHE A 559 -1.65 45.07 27.24
N ASP A 560 -1.23 45.54 28.42
CA ASP A 560 -1.58 46.85 28.95
C ASP A 560 -0.47 47.91 28.95
N GLY A 561 0.73 47.52 28.52
CA GLY A 561 1.90 48.37 28.32
C GLY A 561 2.52 48.83 29.63
N ASP A 562 2.35 48.04 30.71
CA ASP A 562 2.85 48.40 32.04
C ASP A 562 4.23 47.80 32.38
N GLY A 563 4.84 47.10 31.40
CA GLY A 563 6.12 46.43 31.50
C GLY A 563 6.04 45.08 32.20
N LYS A 564 4.84 44.51 32.37
CA LYS A 564 4.66 43.16 32.89
C LYS A 564 3.81 42.36 31.93
N ASP A 565 4.24 41.12 31.68
CA ASP A 565 3.49 40.24 30.82
C ASP A 565 2.21 39.75 31.50
N ASP A 566 1.10 39.87 30.77
CA ASP A 566 -0.21 39.43 31.17
C ASP A 566 -0.50 38.02 30.63
N LEU A 567 -1.58 37.38 31.09
CA LEU A 567 -2.01 36.06 30.62
C LEU A 567 -3.35 36.14 29.89
N MET A 568 -3.39 35.68 28.65
CA MET A 568 -4.63 35.51 27.90
C MET A 568 -5.09 34.05 27.95
N TRP A 569 -6.30 33.81 28.44
CA TRP A 569 -6.92 32.50 28.55
C TRP A 569 -8.01 32.30 27.51
N ARG A 570 -8.18 31.06 27.02
CA ARG A 570 -9.29 30.67 26.15
C ARG A 570 -10.07 29.49 26.72
N ARG A 571 -11.38 29.46 26.49
CA ARG A 571 -12.26 28.35 26.82
C ARG A 571 -12.73 27.61 25.57
N GLU A 572 -13.08 26.33 25.74
CA GLU A 572 -13.91 25.59 24.78
C GLU A 572 -15.19 26.39 24.45
N GLY A 573 -15.45 26.61 23.16
CA GLY A 573 -16.48 27.53 22.66
C GLY A 573 -16.02 28.97 22.41
N GLY A 574 -14.69 29.21 22.35
CA GLY A 574 -14.12 30.45 21.80
C GLY A 574 -14.22 31.68 22.70
N THR A 575 -14.47 31.51 24.00
CA THR A 575 -14.48 32.64 24.96
C THR A 575 -13.06 32.93 25.43
N PHE A 576 -12.68 34.21 25.50
CA PHE A 576 -11.34 34.64 25.94
C PHE A 576 -11.41 35.51 27.20
N ALA A 577 -10.40 35.39 28.05
CA ALA A 577 -10.27 36.17 29.28
C ALA A 577 -8.83 36.64 29.47
N LEU A 578 -8.67 37.95 29.69
CA LEU A 578 -7.37 38.55 30.02
C LEU A 578 -7.20 38.60 31.54
N TRP A 579 -6.05 38.15 32.01
CA TRP A 579 -5.59 38.20 33.39
C TRP A 579 -4.37 39.09 33.43
N ARG A 580 -4.50 40.27 34.02
CA ARG A 580 -3.42 41.25 34.00
C ARG A 580 -2.48 41.08 35.17
N SER A 581 -1.18 41.12 34.93
CA SER A 581 -0.19 40.96 35.98
C SER A 581 -0.16 42.17 36.90
N THR A 582 0.08 41.92 38.18
CA THR A 582 0.40 42.95 39.19
C THR A 582 1.85 42.85 39.65
N GLY A 583 2.61 41.98 39.01
CA GLY A 583 3.97 41.59 39.34
C GLY A 583 4.07 40.45 40.35
N ASN A 584 3.16 40.41 41.33
CA ASN A 584 3.15 39.36 42.36
C ASN A 584 1.83 38.53 42.41
N ASP A 585 0.87 38.84 41.53
CA ASP A 585 -0.45 38.21 41.44
C ASP A 585 -1.09 38.65 40.11
N PHE A 586 -2.26 38.12 39.76
CA PHE A 586 -3.02 38.53 38.57
C PHE A 586 -4.39 39.12 38.93
N VAL A 587 -4.72 40.27 38.35
CA VAL A 587 -6.10 40.76 38.32
C VAL A 587 -6.84 39.99 37.23
N MET A 588 -7.55 38.95 37.66
CA MET A 588 -8.50 38.24 36.81
C MET A 588 -9.66 39.15 36.44
N ASN A 589 -10.35 38.81 35.34
CA ASN A 589 -11.73 39.18 35.06
C ASN A 589 -11.93 40.41 34.14
N VAL A 590 -11.69 40.20 32.85
CA VAL A 590 -12.54 40.76 31.78
C VAL A 590 -12.76 39.65 30.75
N VAL A 591 -14.01 39.24 30.52
CA VAL A 591 -14.34 38.52 29.28
C VAL A 591 -14.03 39.50 28.16
N VAL A 592 -12.95 39.27 27.44
CA VAL A 592 -12.48 40.16 26.39
C VAL A 592 -13.41 40.09 25.18
N ASP A 593 -13.97 38.90 24.94
CA ASP A 593 -14.92 38.67 23.85
C ASP A 593 -15.95 37.57 24.13
N GLY A 594 -17.16 37.78 23.63
CA GLY A 594 -18.19 36.75 23.53
C GLY A 594 -17.92 35.87 22.30
N THR A 595 -17.59 34.61 22.54
CA THR A 595 -17.46 33.51 21.57
C THR A 595 -16.90 33.92 20.18
N VAL A 596 -15.57 33.85 20.05
CA VAL A 596 -14.89 33.78 18.74
C VAL A 596 -15.29 32.49 18.04
N SER A 597 -15.65 32.55 16.75
CA SER A 597 -16.02 31.34 15.98
C SER A 597 -14.88 30.32 16.03
N PRO A 598 -15.17 29.01 16.12
CA PRO A 598 -14.14 27.96 16.06
C PRO A 598 -13.32 27.99 14.76
N ASP A 599 -13.83 28.62 13.70
CA ASP A 599 -13.09 28.82 12.45
C ASP A 599 -11.93 29.81 12.59
N TRP A 600 -11.88 30.61 13.66
CA TRP A 600 -10.78 31.52 13.96
C TRP A 600 -9.91 30.96 15.08
N SER A 601 -8.60 31.02 14.86
CA SER A 601 -7.58 30.65 15.83
C SER A 601 -6.71 31.86 16.14
N LEU A 602 -6.32 32.02 17.41
CA LEU A 602 -5.29 32.98 17.77
C LEU A 602 -3.98 32.47 17.18
N ALA A 603 -3.42 33.23 16.24
CA ALA A 603 -2.22 32.88 15.53
C ALA A 603 -0.99 33.44 16.23
N ALA A 604 -0.95 34.73 16.58
CA ALA A 604 0.20 35.32 17.28
C ALA A 604 -0.18 36.46 18.21
N ALA A 605 0.75 36.85 19.08
CA ALA A 605 0.71 38.07 19.87
C ALA A 605 2.04 38.81 19.77
N GLY A 606 1.99 40.14 19.73
CA GLY A 606 3.17 40.99 19.54
C GLY A 606 2.79 42.45 19.34
N ASP A 607 3.72 43.39 19.56
CA ASP A 607 3.51 44.82 19.35
C ASP A 607 3.67 45.17 17.86
N PHE A 608 2.67 44.81 17.05
CA PHE A 608 2.70 45.05 15.61
C PHE A 608 2.60 46.55 15.29
N ASN A 609 1.98 47.34 16.16
CA ASN A 609 1.73 48.76 15.88
C ASN A 609 2.82 49.71 16.43
N GLY A 610 3.65 49.24 17.37
CA GLY A 610 4.75 49.96 17.99
C GLY A 610 4.31 50.90 19.12
N ASP A 611 3.18 50.64 19.78
CA ASP A 611 2.68 51.47 20.89
C ASP A 611 3.06 50.95 22.28
N GLY A 612 3.88 49.90 22.33
CA GLY A 612 4.36 49.26 23.54
C GLY A 612 3.33 48.33 24.17
N LYS A 613 2.26 47.95 23.45
CA LYS A 613 1.32 46.93 23.90
C LYS A 613 1.28 45.77 22.92
N ALA A 614 1.20 44.57 23.45
CA ALA A 614 0.98 43.40 22.62
C ALA A 614 -0.42 43.42 21.99
N ASP A 615 -0.47 43.22 20.69
CA ASP A 615 -1.66 43.04 19.88
C ASP A 615 -1.87 41.55 19.57
N LEU A 616 -2.94 41.19 18.84
CA LEU A 616 -3.27 39.81 18.49
C LEU A 616 -3.51 39.64 16.99
N ILE A 617 -2.93 38.60 16.40
CA ILE A 617 -3.26 38.14 15.05
C ILE A 617 -4.19 36.93 15.13
N TRP A 618 -5.33 36.99 14.46
CA TRP A 618 -6.29 35.90 14.33
C TRP A 618 -6.28 35.34 12.92
N ARG A 619 -6.25 34.02 12.79
CA ARG A 619 -6.28 33.29 11.51
C ARG A 619 -7.57 32.49 11.36
N HIS A 620 -8.27 32.72 10.26
CA HIS A 620 -9.45 31.96 9.86
C HIS A 620 -9.05 30.68 9.12
N SER A 621 -9.81 29.59 9.27
CA SER A 621 -9.59 28.32 8.57
C SER A 621 -9.59 28.46 7.04
N GLY A 622 -10.38 29.40 6.52
CA GLY A 622 -10.54 29.66 5.07
C GLY A 622 -9.51 30.59 4.41
N GLY A 623 -8.39 30.94 5.04
CA GLY A 623 -7.32 31.73 4.39
C GLY A 623 -7.09 33.14 4.97
N PHE A 624 -8.12 33.74 5.56
CA PHE A 624 -8.06 35.13 6.03
C PHE A 624 -7.33 35.27 7.36
N PHE A 625 -6.72 36.43 7.61
CA PHE A 625 -6.30 36.80 8.95
C PHE A 625 -6.65 38.25 9.28
N THR A 626 -6.67 38.58 10.56
CA THR A 626 -7.01 39.91 11.04
C THR A 626 -6.24 40.26 12.31
N GLU A 627 -5.96 41.55 12.50
CA GLU A 627 -5.27 42.09 13.67
C GLU A 627 -6.28 42.72 14.63
N TRP A 628 -6.13 42.42 15.91
CA TRP A 628 -6.86 43.03 17.01
C TRP A 628 -5.87 43.77 17.90
N GLN A 629 -5.98 45.09 17.93
CA GLN A 629 -5.05 45.96 18.65
C GLN A 629 -5.45 46.11 20.11
N SER A 630 -4.49 46.04 21.04
CA SER A 630 -4.78 46.19 22.46
C SER A 630 -5.05 47.65 22.85
N THR A 631 -6.10 47.83 23.64
CA THR A 631 -6.43 49.10 24.30
C THR A 631 -5.95 49.14 25.76
N GLY A 632 -5.23 48.09 26.19
CA GLY A 632 -4.79 47.84 27.56
C GLY A 632 -5.85 47.28 28.52
N THR A 633 -7.12 47.30 28.14
CA THR A 633 -8.19 46.66 28.94
C THR A 633 -9.17 45.85 28.10
N SER A 634 -9.03 45.90 26.77
CA SER A 634 -9.83 45.23 25.75
C SER A 634 -9.08 45.34 24.40
N PHE A 635 -9.68 44.92 23.29
CA PHE A 635 -9.07 45.02 21.96
C PHE A 635 -9.97 45.76 20.97
N GLU A 636 -9.38 46.63 20.15
CA GLU A 636 -9.98 47.14 18.94
C GLU A 636 -9.83 46.09 17.83
N LYS A 637 -10.95 45.53 17.38
CA LYS A 637 -10.94 44.35 16.52
C LYS A 637 -10.90 44.71 15.06
N ASN A 638 -10.21 43.87 14.30
CA ASN A 638 -10.13 43.91 12.85
C ASN A 638 -9.62 45.24 12.31
N VAL A 639 -8.64 45.83 12.99
CA VAL A 639 -7.97 47.07 12.57
C VAL A 639 -7.22 46.88 11.25
N TYR A 640 -6.73 45.66 11.00
CA TYR A 640 -6.24 45.18 9.72
C TYR A 640 -6.92 43.86 9.37
N ALA A 641 -7.26 43.67 8.11
CA ALA A 641 -7.79 42.42 7.59
C ALA A 641 -7.23 42.19 6.18
N ASP A 642 -6.62 41.04 5.97
CA ASP A 642 -6.13 40.65 4.65
C ASP A 642 -7.16 39.79 3.90
N ALA A 643 -7.19 39.92 2.58
CA ALA A 643 -8.16 39.26 1.70
C ALA A 643 -7.87 37.77 1.46
N GLY A 644 -6.78 37.22 2.01
CA GLY A 644 -6.54 35.78 2.06
C GLY A 644 -5.08 35.43 1.81
N VAL A 645 -4.47 34.82 2.82
CA VAL A 645 -3.25 34.04 2.70
C VAL A 645 -3.67 32.60 2.36
N ASP A 646 -3.04 31.99 1.35
CA ASP A 646 -3.33 30.62 0.97
C ASP A 646 -3.25 29.69 2.20
N VAL A 647 -4.14 28.70 2.30
CA VAL A 647 -4.21 27.81 3.46
C VAL A 647 -2.98 26.92 3.59
N ALA A 648 -2.20 26.73 2.52
CA ALA A 648 -0.89 26.09 2.55
C ALA A 648 0.19 26.91 3.28
N TRP A 649 -0.09 28.18 3.61
CA TRP A 649 0.82 29.05 4.35
C TRP A 649 0.35 29.23 5.79
N SER A 650 1.24 28.92 6.73
CA SER A 650 1.05 29.03 8.17
C SER A 650 1.93 30.11 8.77
N LEU A 651 1.39 30.88 9.73
CA LEU A 651 2.20 31.82 10.51
C LEU A 651 3.11 31.02 11.42
N SER A 652 4.42 31.22 11.31
CA SER A 652 5.46 30.38 11.94
C SER A 652 6.24 31.08 13.04
N ALA A 653 6.40 32.42 12.97
CA ALA A 653 7.04 33.21 14.02
C ALA A 653 6.61 34.67 13.94
N THR A 654 6.79 35.38 15.06
CA THR A 654 6.72 36.84 15.15
C THR A 654 7.94 37.38 15.88
N GLY A 655 8.29 38.64 15.61
CA GLY A 655 9.42 39.33 16.25
C GLY A 655 9.87 40.54 15.44
N ASP A 656 10.66 41.43 16.03
CA ASP A 656 11.21 42.61 15.36
C ASP A 656 12.45 42.24 14.53
N PHE A 657 12.23 41.67 13.35
CA PHE A 657 13.32 41.22 12.49
C PHE A 657 14.11 42.39 11.90
N ASN A 658 13.55 43.60 11.88
CA ASN A 658 14.18 44.75 11.22
C ASN A 658 14.75 45.81 12.18
N GLY A 659 14.44 45.71 13.48
CA GLY A 659 14.92 46.58 14.55
C GLY A 659 14.23 47.94 14.59
N ASP A 660 12.99 48.05 14.09
CA ASP A 660 12.22 49.30 14.11
C ASP A 660 11.28 49.46 15.30
N GLY A 661 11.30 48.49 16.22
CA GLY A 661 10.50 48.44 17.43
C GLY A 661 9.07 47.97 17.19
N LYS A 662 8.80 47.30 16.06
CA LYS A 662 7.51 46.65 15.79
C LYS A 662 7.73 45.18 15.50
N ASP A 663 6.82 44.36 15.99
CA ASP A 663 6.83 42.94 15.64
C ASP A 663 6.40 42.76 14.17
N ASP A 664 7.13 41.88 13.49
CA ASP A 664 6.91 41.44 12.12
C ASP A 664 6.36 40.00 12.10
N LEU A 665 5.97 39.50 10.93
CA LEU A 665 5.39 38.16 10.75
C LEU A 665 6.23 37.30 9.82
N ILE A 666 6.45 36.03 10.18
CA ILE A 666 6.99 35.01 9.28
C ILE A 666 5.91 34.02 8.90
N TRP A 667 5.66 33.87 7.60
CA TRP A 667 4.79 32.85 7.04
C TRP A 667 5.61 31.74 6.38
N ARG A 668 5.14 30.50 6.50
CA ARG A 668 5.80 29.33 5.90
C ARG A 668 4.81 28.45 5.16
N GLU A 669 5.20 28.06 3.96
CA GLU A 669 4.49 27.14 3.09
C GLU A 669 4.86 25.68 3.39
N ASP A 670 3.92 24.77 3.18
CA ASP A 670 4.13 23.31 3.28
C ASP A 670 5.31 22.80 2.43
N GLY A 671 5.60 23.46 1.30
CA GLY A 671 6.75 23.16 0.43
C GLY A 671 8.12 23.61 0.97
N GLY A 672 8.18 24.17 2.18
CA GLY A 672 9.41 24.55 2.88
C GLY A 672 9.81 26.01 2.75
N THR A 673 9.27 26.73 1.75
CA THR A 673 9.50 28.17 1.54
C THR A 673 8.95 28.99 2.71
N PHE A 674 9.71 29.98 3.18
CA PHE A 674 9.17 30.99 4.10
C PHE A 674 9.27 32.42 3.54
N THR A 675 8.46 33.31 4.10
CA THR A 675 8.40 34.72 3.75
C THR A 675 8.25 35.59 5.01
N VAL A 676 8.91 36.74 5.04
CA VAL A 676 8.80 37.74 6.11
C VAL A 676 7.93 38.89 5.64
N TRP A 677 6.98 39.27 6.47
CA TRP A 677 6.04 40.37 6.28
C TRP A 677 6.32 41.42 7.36
N MET A 678 6.85 42.58 6.93
CA MET A 678 7.26 43.62 7.87
C MET A 678 6.07 44.46 8.31
N SER A 679 5.94 44.79 9.59
CA SER A 679 4.89 45.67 10.07
C SER A 679 5.14 47.12 9.66
N THR A 680 4.07 47.76 9.19
CA THR A 680 4.03 49.19 8.86
C THR A 680 3.42 50.02 9.97
N GLY A 681 2.95 49.39 11.05
CA GLY A 681 2.19 50.00 12.15
C GLY A 681 0.68 50.13 11.89
N SER A 682 0.23 49.95 10.64
CA SER A 682 -1.20 49.94 10.27
C SER A 682 -1.56 48.78 9.35
N GLY A 683 -0.76 47.70 9.39
CA GLY A 683 -0.80 46.57 8.46
C GLY A 683 0.61 46.10 8.09
N PHE A 684 0.74 45.25 7.08
CA PHE A 684 1.99 44.56 6.78
C PHE A 684 2.47 44.77 5.33
N GLN A 685 3.77 45.03 5.15
CA GLN A 685 4.46 44.90 3.88
C GLN A 685 4.78 43.43 3.64
N MET A 686 3.99 42.80 2.78
CA MET A 686 4.11 41.39 2.46
C MET A 686 5.38 41.08 1.66
N ASN A 687 5.95 39.90 1.91
CA ASN A 687 7.06 39.34 1.12
C ASN A 687 8.29 40.25 1.02
N ALA A 688 8.65 40.90 2.13
CA ALA A 688 9.87 41.67 2.23
C ALA A 688 11.12 40.79 2.08
N VAL A 689 11.05 39.56 2.60
CA VAL A 689 12.06 38.51 2.41
C VAL A 689 11.33 37.24 1.98
N VAL A 690 11.84 36.52 0.99
CA VAL A 690 11.31 35.20 0.57
C VAL A 690 12.48 34.24 0.40
N ASP A 691 12.38 33.06 1.00
CA ASP A 691 13.47 32.08 1.02
C ASP A 691 12.95 30.65 0.88
N GLY A 692 13.24 30.03 -0.28
CA GLY A 692 12.90 28.64 -0.59
C GLY A 692 14.07 27.67 -0.44
N SER A 693 15.16 28.07 0.21
CA SER A 693 16.36 27.22 0.36
C SER A 693 16.32 26.28 1.55
N VAL A 694 15.26 26.33 2.36
CA VAL A 694 15.08 25.48 3.53
C VAL A 694 14.33 24.22 3.11
N GLY A 695 15.00 23.07 3.17
CA GLY A 695 14.38 21.78 2.88
C GLY A 695 13.30 21.38 3.90
N PRO A 696 12.46 20.39 3.57
CA PRO A 696 11.37 19.93 4.45
C PRO A 696 11.87 19.36 5.78
N ASP A 697 13.10 18.85 5.82
CA ASP A 697 13.74 18.29 7.02
C ASP A 697 14.08 19.34 8.10
N TRP A 698 13.87 20.64 7.80
CA TRP A 698 14.12 21.74 8.73
C TRP A 698 12.82 22.45 9.12
N SER A 699 12.56 22.57 10.42
CA SER A 699 11.46 23.37 10.99
C SER A 699 11.99 24.70 11.56
N LEU A 700 11.20 25.78 11.44
CA LEU A 700 11.49 27.01 12.17
C LEU A 700 11.06 26.75 13.62
N ALA A 701 12.01 26.84 14.55
CA ALA A 701 11.78 26.45 15.93
C ALA A 701 11.45 27.65 16.82
N LEU A 702 12.27 28.72 16.76
CA LEU A 702 12.16 29.89 17.63
C LEU A 702 12.62 31.15 16.90
N ALA A 703 12.13 32.30 17.38
CA ALA A 703 12.64 33.63 17.06
C ALA A 703 13.04 34.36 18.35
N GLY A 704 14.02 35.26 18.27
CA GLY A 704 14.47 36.11 19.37
C GLY A 704 15.84 36.72 19.13
N ASP A 705 16.16 37.84 19.77
CA ASP A 705 17.47 38.51 19.66
C ASP A 705 18.58 37.72 20.41
N PHE A 706 19.15 36.71 19.75
CA PHE A 706 20.17 35.86 20.36
C PHE A 706 21.52 36.56 20.45
N ASP A 707 21.83 37.55 19.60
CA ASP A 707 23.13 38.23 19.61
C ASP A 707 23.17 39.61 20.28
N GLY A 708 22.00 40.13 20.66
CA GLY A 708 21.82 41.37 21.40
C GLY A 708 21.96 42.61 20.52
N ASP A 709 21.73 42.49 19.20
CA ASP A 709 21.83 43.60 18.26
C ASP A 709 20.53 44.41 18.11
N GLY A 710 19.47 43.99 18.79
CA GLY A 710 18.15 44.60 18.77
C GLY A 710 17.27 44.13 17.62
N LYS A 711 17.65 43.07 16.89
CA LYS A 711 16.80 42.41 15.92
C LYS A 711 16.59 40.96 16.31
N ASP A 712 15.37 40.48 16.10
CA ASP A 712 15.10 39.07 16.32
C ASP A 712 15.78 38.21 15.24
N ASP A 713 16.44 37.15 15.70
CA ASP A 713 17.10 36.13 14.90
C ASP A 713 16.20 34.88 14.83
N LEU A 714 16.63 33.86 14.08
CA LEU A 714 15.88 32.61 13.91
C LEU A 714 16.71 31.38 14.34
N ILE A 715 16.05 30.45 15.01
CA ILE A 715 16.58 29.09 15.22
C ILE A 715 15.80 28.11 14.36
N TRP A 716 16.54 27.36 13.54
CA TRP A 716 16.06 26.26 12.72
C TRP A 716 16.41 24.92 13.37
N ARG A 717 15.50 23.96 13.33
CA ARG A 717 15.68 22.62 13.88
C ARG A 717 15.59 21.57 12.77
N HIS A 718 16.54 20.66 12.73
CA HIS A 718 16.59 19.55 11.76
C HIS A 718 15.88 18.31 12.30
N SER A 719 15.32 17.47 11.44
CA SER A 719 14.71 16.17 11.80
C SER A 719 15.67 15.26 12.58
N ASP A 720 16.96 15.24 12.24
CA ASP A 720 17.97 14.37 12.87
C ASP A 720 18.45 14.77 14.28
N GLY A 721 18.05 15.93 14.81
CA GLY A 721 18.54 16.36 16.14
C GLY A 721 19.27 17.70 16.17
N GLY A 722 19.86 18.10 15.05
CA GLY A 722 20.61 19.35 14.99
C GLY A 722 19.76 20.61 14.96
N PHE A 723 20.37 21.74 15.32
CA PHE A 723 19.79 23.07 15.12
C PHE A 723 20.79 24.05 14.51
N SER A 724 20.29 25.14 13.93
CA SER A 724 21.05 26.18 13.25
C SER A 724 20.50 27.57 13.56
N GLU A 725 21.37 28.52 13.87
CA GLU A 725 21.03 29.94 14.09
C GLU A 725 21.22 30.73 12.80
N TRP A 726 20.21 31.53 12.45
CA TRP A 726 20.20 32.45 11.32
C TRP A 726 19.96 33.86 11.84
N ARG A 727 20.93 34.75 11.66
CA ARG A 727 20.86 36.11 12.21
C ARG A 727 20.19 37.09 11.30
N SER A 728 19.35 37.96 11.81
CA SER A 728 18.73 38.98 11.00
C SER A 728 19.72 40.06 10.57
N THR A 729 19.67 40.43 9.28
CA THR A 729 20.37 41.60 8.75
C THR A 729 19.46 42.82 8.64
N GLY A 730 18.18 42.68 8.99
CA GLY A 730 17.10 43.66 8.83
C GLY A 730 16.41 43.64 7.45
N ASP A 731 17.09 43.14 6.42
CA ASP A 731 16.57 42.94 5.07
C ASP A 731 16.70 41.48 4.57
N GLY A 732 17.03 40.57 5.49
CA GLY A 732 17.31 39.17 5.21
C GLY A 732 17.95 38.49 6.42
N PHE A 733 18.60 37.34 6.19
CA PHE A 733 19.27 36.59 7.25
C PHE A 733 20.67 36.12 6.84
N GLN A 734 21.64 36.29 7.73
CA GLN A 734 22.91 35.58 7.68
C GLN A 734 22.70 34.16 8.22
N LYS A 735 22.80 33.17 7.34
CA LYS A 735 22.44 31.78 7.64
C LYS A 735 23.57 31.03 8.34
N ASN A 736 23.17 30.06 9.17
CA ASN A 736 24.04 29.05 9.77
C ASN A 736 25.23 29.64 10.55
N VAL A 737 24.98 30.70 11.31
CA VAL A 737 26.00 31.41 12.09
C VAL A 737 26.45 30.57 13.28
N HIS A 738 25.53 29.77 13.82
CA HIS A 738 25.79 28.67 14.75
C HIS A 738 25.11 27.41 14.23
N VAL A 739 25.76 26.25 14.35
CA VAL A 739 25.19 24.95 13.98
C VAL A 739 25.68 23.92 14.99
N ASP A 740 24.73 23.18 15.59
CA ASP A 740 25.04 22.15 16.58
C ASP A 740 24.18 20.90 16.33
N PHE A 741 24.84 19.76 16.11
CA PHE A 741 24.23 18.43 15.94
C PHE A 741 24.52 17.50 17.13
N SER A 742 25.06 18.03 18.22
CA SER A 742 25.35 17.25 19.43
C SER A 742 24.12 16.97 20.29
N VAL A 743 22.98 17.60 19.96
CA VAL A 743 21.70 17.43 20.62
C VAL A 743 20.90 16.35 19.90
N GLY A 744 20.47 15.32 20.64
CA GLY A 744 19.66 14.24 20.07
C GLY A 744 18.21 14.67 19.79
N VAL A 745 17.47 13.81 19.09
CA VAL A 745 16.04 13.99 18.80
C VAL A 745 15.15 13.91 20.06
N ASP A 746 15.71 13.38 21.15
CA ASP A 746 15.13 13.30 22.50
C ASP A 746 15.08 14.65 23.23
N TRP A 747 15.69 15.71 22.65
CA TRP A 747 15.65 17.07 23.15
C TRP A 747 14.96 18.03 22.17
N ARG A 748 14.06 18.85 22.72
CA ARG A 748 13.17 19.76 22.00
C ARG A 748 13.42 21.21 22.44
N LEU A 749 13.40 22.14 21.49
CA LEU A 749 13.37 23.57 21.77
C LEU A 749 11.95 23.98 22.15
N GLU A 750 11.81 24.66 23.27
CA GLU A 750 10.51 24.99 23.85
C GLU A 750 10.17 26.47 23.75
N SER A 751 11.15 27.35 23.98
CA SER A 751 10.95 28.79 23.94
C SER A 751 12.30 29.50 23.87
N ALA A 752 12.27 30.76 23.46
CA ALA A 752 13.37 31.70 23.56
C ALA A 752 12.95 32.85 24.48
N GLY A 753 13.88 33.33 25.30
CA GLY A 753 13.64 34.47 26.20
C GLY A 753 14.90 34.79 26.99
N ASP A 754 15.02 36.02 27.50
CA ASP A 754 16.11 36.41 28.38
C ASP A 754 15.89 35.88 29.79
N PHE A 755 16.45 34.70 30.07
CA PHE A 755 16.33 34.09 31.40
C PHE A 755 17.33 34.66 32.40
N ASN A 756 18.27 35.50 31.97
CA ASN A 756 19.44 35.87 32.78
C ASN A 756 19.65 37.39 32.94
N GLY A 757 18.83 38.20 32.28
CA GLY A 757 18.81 39.66 32.34
C GLY A 757 19.97 40.31 31.59
N ASP A 758 20.53 39.65 30.57
CA ASP A 758 21.61 40.20 29.75
C ASP A 758 21.16 40.79 28.41
N LEU A 759 19.85 40.90 28.22
CA LEU A 759 19.14 41.40 27.04
C LEU A 759 19.37 40.55 25.80
N ARG A 760 19.82 39.30 25.95
CA ARG A 760 19.84 38.33 24.87
C ARG A 760 18.83 37.24 25.12
N ALA A 761 18.16 36.81 24.06
CA ALA A 761 17.38 35.61 24.10
C ALA A 761 18.28 34.39 24.37
N ASP A 762 17.83 33.54 25.26
CA ASP A 762 18.42 32.24 25.61
C ASP A 762 17.49 31.12 25.11
N LEU A 763 17.99 29.88 25.01
CA LEU A 763 17.20 28.73 24.55
C LEU A 763 16.73 27.88 25.73
N LEU A 764 15.42 27.66 25.83
CA LEU A 764 14.85 26.67 26.74
C LEU A 764 14.68 25.32 26.02
N TRP A 765 15.32 24.29 26.56
CA TRP A 765 15.27 22.93 26.07
C TRP A 765 14.51 22.01 27.01
N ARG A 766 13.87 20.99 26.43
CA ARG A 766 13.21 19.90 27.16
C ARG A 766 13.60 18.54 26.60
N HIS A 767 13.94 17.63 27.49
CA HIS A 767 14.14 16.22 27.19
C HIS A 767 12.83 15.45 27.28
N ASP A 768 12.67 14.41 26.46
CA ASP A 768 11.49 13.52 26.48
C ASP A 768 11.24 12.89 27.86
N GLY A 769 12.31 12.62 28.62
CA GLY A 769 12.24 12.17 30.02
C GLY A 769 11.81 13.25 31.03
N GLY A 770 11.38 14.44 30.58
CA GLY A 770 10.82 15.52 31.39
C GLY A 770 11.83 16.50 31.97
N ALA A 771 13.13 16.33 31.70
CA ALA A 771 14.16 17.26 32.17
C ALA A 771 14.17 18.56 31.34
N PHE A 772 14.47 19.68 31.97
CA PHE A 772 14.65 20.98 31.29
C PHE A 772 16.11 21.43 31.35
N SER A 773 16.54 22.18 30.35
CA SER A 773 17.86 22.82 30.31
C SER A 773 17.76 24.20 29.66
N ILE A 774 18.32 25.23 30.30
CA ILE A 774 18.47 26.55 29.68
C ILE A 774 19.89 26.68 29.13
N TRP A 775 19.98 27.07 27.87
CA TRP A 775 21.23 27.34 27.16
C TRP A 775 21.34 28.84 26.93
N GLN A 776 22.30 29.46 27.61
CA GLN A 776 22.45 30.91 27.58
C GLN A 776 23.16 31.36 26.32
N SER A 777 22.67 32.39 25.64
CA SER A 777 23.37 32.96 24.51
C SER A 777 24.56 33.81 24.97
N ALA A 778 25.73 33.52 24.39
CA ALA A 778 26.92 34.38 24.50
C ALA A 778 27.04 35.33 23.30
N GLY A 779 26.00 35.41 22.46
CA GLY A 779 25.93 36.20 21.23
C GLY A 779 26.72 35.67 20.04
N THR A 780 27.54 34.63 20.21
CA THR A 780 28.19 33.89 19.10
C THR A 780 28.10 32.37 19.26
N SER A 781 27.48 31.91 20.34
CA SER A 781 27.40 30.51 20.75
C SER A 781 26.44 30.38 21.93
N PHE A 782 25.98 29.16 22.21
CA PHE A 782 25.15 28.87 23.37
C PHE A 782 25.93 28.11 24.45
N LEU A 783 25.85 28.57 25.69
CA LEU A 783 26.42 27.93 26.88
C LEU A 783 25.38 27.01 27.52
N GLN A 784 25.63 25.70 27.47
CA GLN A 784 24.68 24.69 27.94
C GLN A 784 24.54 24.62 29.47
N ASN A 785 23.38 24.16 29.95
CA ASN A 785 23.13 23.61 31.29
C ASN A 785 23.31 24.56 32.48
N VAL A 786 22.68 25.74 32.43
CA VAL A 786 22.72 26.69 33.57
C VAL A 786 21.57 26.46 34.58
N LEU A 787 20.50 25.76 34.17
CA LEU A 787 19.41 25.28 35.03
C LEU A 787 19.00 23.87 34.61
N VAL A 788 19.17 22.87 35.49
CA VAL A 788 18.60 21.51 35.34
C VAL A 788 17.77 21.27 36.59
N ASP A 789 16.47 21.49 36.52
CA ASP A 789 15.61 21.32 37.67
C ASP A 789 15.08 19.88 37.75
N GLY A 790 15.52 19.14 38.77
CA GLY A 790 14.98 17.83 39.14
C GLY A 790 13.85 17.90 40.17
N THR A 791 13.31 19.09 40.46
CA THR A 791 12.33 19.33 41.55
C THR A 791 10.90 19.56 41.06
N VAL A 792 10.67 19.75 39.76
CA VAL A 792 9.34 19.74 39.15
C VAL A 792 8.85 18.28 39.10
N GLY A 793 7.75 17.97 39.79
CA GLY A 793 7.15 16.63 39.72
C GLY A 793 6.70 16.31 38.29
N ALA A 794 6.80 15.03 37.88
CA ALA A 794 6.44 14.58 36.52
C ALA A 794 4.99 14.88 36.09
N ASN A 795 4.14 15.31 37.03
CA ASN A 795 2.77 15.77 36.83
C ASN A 795 2.65 17.25 36.45
N TRP A 796 3.76 17.99 36.33
CA TRP A 796 3.78 19.40 35.91
C TRP A 796 4.48 19.55 34.56
N SER A 797 3.94 20.41 33.71
CA SER A 797 4.52 20.83 32.43
C SER A 797 4.45 22.34 32.29
N LEU A 798 5.25 22.94 31.40
CA LEU A 798 5.06 24.34 31.04
C LEU A 798 3.60 24.51 30.57
N ALA A 799 2.90 25.54 31.05
CA ALA A 799 1.44 25.74 30.89
C ALA A 799 0.97 25.92 29.44
N ALA A 800 1.96 26.07 28.58
CA ALA A 800 2.03 26.36 27.17
C ALA A 800 2.03 25.14 26.24
N LEU A 801 2.61 24.06 26.74
CA LEU A 801 3.16 23.00 25.93
C LEU A 801 2.36 21.75 26.20
N GLY A 802 1.39 21.50 25.32
CA GLY A 802 1.25 20.19 24.69
C GLY A 802 1.12 18.96 25.57
N TYR A 803 0.58 19.06 26.79
CA TYR A 803 -0.04 17.93 27.50
C TYR A 803 -1.50 18.25 27.84
N ASP A 804 -2.12 19.05 26.98
CA ASP A 804 -3.55 19.25 27.01
C ASP A 804 -4.21 17.99 26.48
N PHE A 805 -4.62 17.13 27.41
CA PHE A 805 -5.73 16.21 27.25
C PHE A 805 -6.83 16.88 26.40
N VAL A 806 -7.08 16.33 25.20
CA VAL A 806 -8.28 16.62 24.41
C VAL A 806 -8.93 15.28 24.11
#